data_AF-A0A7W7SXN3-F1
#
_entry.id   AF-A0A7W7SXN3-F1
#
_cell.length_a   1.000
_cell.length_b   1.000
_cell.length_c   1.000
_cell.angle_alpha   90.00
_cell.angle_beta   90.00
_cell.angle_gamma   90.00
#
_symmetry.space_group_name_H-M   'P 1'
#
loop_
_entity.id
_entity.type
_entity.pdbx_description
1 polymer ?
#
loop_
_entity_poly.entity_id
_entity_poly.type
_entity_poly.pdbx_seq_one_letter_code
_entity_poly.pdbx_strand_id
1 'polypeptide(L)'
;MSYRFPLGDTGWSVWRDVLLRSAGFPAAGLDRFAAPEAAAVADELLTDGGDPTDFDQAFEVAVRDAATAASEVAADPLLREAVTWQNPGALVALERLVSGGPDSPRNNRRREREKTLLLYWQRYCGKSETIGFFGPVSWAALAEKTPDTRVDPGPALVAKRKVIFESWALEAYANQVGQDLAVRRWWAPLLAPHLVVDGRELIRPLQPPTPLPAPEAVALASCNGRTPAWQVVQRLRDDPALGVRSDQDGFLLLDRMVQRGLLSWDATLPMSPDAERTLWTRIAAIGDADVRARVSADFDRLCAARDAVAAAAGDPEKLGIAMVALNAEFTGVTGQESQRNSGQMYAGRTVVYEETTRDVELVLGRALVDELAAPLAIVLQAARWLTAEFGRACADVVAELYEELHGTEPVRLGDVWRLAQGLLFSVEDSPTGSIAADFTARWSRLFGLDSLPTDQAELQLSSAELAGRAAEVFAADRPGWTSARVHSPDIQICARSVEAMNRGEFQLVLGEMHPASIPFDSAVFAMWHADPAALRAAMDTDLGPARLRLLYPEGFPRQTTRTQHGLDGPLDGQLGVDQARGANVDLLVSMSTVLVDRVDGELTAVLPDGRSWPLIDVFGHLLGVLLLDSFKLLAPAPHTPRITIDRLVVARRTWRTTVGETGLTEVKGERERFLAVRRWRQRLGLPERIFVKIGTETKPCYLDLRGPLYASTFCTMLRTAAKTGDQVSVVVSELLPGPEDTWLPDAAGQTYVSELRLQITDPAPHRTSGEPT
;
A
#
# COMPACT_ATOMS: atom_id res chain seq x y z
N MET A 1 -21.92 -16.59 14.50
CA MET A 1 -20.92 -17.58 14.05
C MET A 1 -19.55 -17.06 14.45
N SER A 2 -18.58 -17.92 14.77
CA SER A 2 -17.20 -17.47 15.03
C SER A 2 -16.65 -16.75 13.80
N TYR A 3 -15.89 -15.66 14.01
CA TYR A 3 -15.17 -14.96 12.94
C TYR A 3 -13.82 -15.62 12.62
N ARG A 4 -13.32 -16.50 13.50
CA ARG A 4 -12.11 -17.32 13.31
C ARG A 4 -12.46 -18.79 13.09
N PHE A 5 -11.65 -19.46 12.27
CA PHE A 5 -11.63 -20.91 12.13
C PHE A 5 -10.20 -21.45 12.22
N PRO A 6 -10.00 -22.69 12.69
CA PRO A 6 -8.68 -23.32 12.72
C PRO A 6 -8.06 -23.41 11.33
N LEU A 7 -6.78 -23.05 11.20
CA LEU A 7 -5.98 -23.29 10.02
C LEU A 7 -5.45 -24.74 10.09
N GLY A 8 -6.28 -25.70 9.68
CA GLY A 8 -6.00 -27.13 9.88
C GLY A 8 -5.75 -27.45 11.36
N ASP A 9 -4.80 -28.35 11.64
CA ASP A 9 -4.41 -28.75 13.00
C ASP A 9 -3.18 -27.97 13.52
N THR A 10 -2.87 -26.81 12.91
CA THR A 10 -1.62 -26.07 13.16
C THR A 10 -1.62 -25.23 14.44
N GLY A 11 -2.79 -25.08 15.08
CA GLY A 11 -3.03 -24.16 16.19
C GLY A 11 -3.28 -22.70 15.76
N TRP A 12 -2.86 -22.31 14.55
CA TRP A 12 -3.19 -21.01 13.98
C TRP A 12 -4.66 -20.92 13.60
N SER A 13 -5.20 -19.70 13.58
CA SER A 13 -6.58 -19.46 13.13
C SER A 13 -6.59 -18.49 11.95
N VAL A 14 -7.46 -18.75 10.99
CA VAL A 14 -7.73 -17.83 9.88
C VAL A 14 -9.07 -17.14 10.10
N TRP A 15 -9.13 -15.86 9.75
CA TRP A 15 -10.39 -15.11 9.74
C TRP A 15 -11.30 -15.61 8.64
N ARG A 16 -12.61 -15.60 8.90
CA ARG A 16 -13.63 -15.99 7.92
C ARG A 16 -13.59 -15.10 6.70
N ASP A 17 -13.47 -13.80 6.93
CA ASP A 17 -13.47 -12.80 5.89
C ASP A 17 -12.12 -12.83 5.17
N VAL A 18 -12.17 -12.81 3.85
CA VAL A 18 -11.02 -12.85 2.96
C VAL A 18 -11.16 -11.73 1.95
N LEU A 19 -10.08 -11.01 1.67
CA LEU A 19 -10.08 -10.01 0.62
C LEU A 19 -9.66 -10.64 -0.70
N LEU A 20 -10.55 -10.58 -1.69
CA LEU A 20 -10.24 -10.87 -3.09
C LEU A 20 -9.78 -9.60 -3.79
N ARG A 21 -8.60 -9.63 -4.40
CA ARG A 21 -8.07 -8.56 -5.26
C ARG A 21 -7.87 -9.11 -6.65
N SER A 22 -8.44 -8.48 -7.69
CA SER A 22 -8.26 -8.94 -9.07
C SER A 22 -7.68 -7.86 -9.97
N ALA A 23 -7.11 -8.28 -11.10
CA ALA A 23 -6.97 -7.44 -12.27
C ALA A 23 -8.36 -7.02 -12.80
N GLY A 24 -8.44 -5.90 -13.52
CA GLY A 24 -9.68 -5.50 -14.19
C GLY A 24 -9.76 -5.87 -15.67
N PHE A 25 -8.71 -6.48 -16.23
CA PHE A 25 -8.71 -7.00 -17.59
C PHE A 25 -8.36 -8.50 -17.60
N PRO A 26 -8.89 -9.29 -18.54
CA PRO A 26 -8.64 -10.73 -18.60
C PRO A 26 -7.16 -11.08 -18.70
N ALA A 27 -6.75 -12.16 -18.03
CA ALA A 27 -5.36 -12.62 -18.03
C ALA A 27 -4.87 -13.02 -19.43
N ALA A 28 -5.76 -13.55 -20.27
CA ALA A 28 -5.49 -13.88 -21.68
C ALA A 28 -5.01 -12.65 -22.50
N GLY A 29 -5.31 -11.43 -22.04
CA GLY A 29 -4.76 -10.22 -22.64
C GLY A 29 -3.22 -10.18 -22.66
N LEU A 30 -2.54 -10.88 -21.74
CA LEU A 30 -1.08 -10.94 -21.69
C LEU A 30 -0.47 -11.60 -22.95
N ASP A 31 -1.20 -12.52 -23.60
CA ASP A 31 -0.76 -13.21 -24.81
C ASP A 31 -1.05 -12.42 -26.10
N ARG A 32 -1.75 -11.27 -26.01
CA ARG A 32 -2.22 -10.51 -27.20
C ARG A 32 -1.09 -10.08 -28.15
N PHE A 33 0.12 -9.88 -27.62
CA PHE A 33 1.31 -9.45 -28.36
C PHE A 33 2.40 -10.54 -28.45
N ALA A 34 2.06 -11.80 -28.15
CA ALA A 34 2.96 -12.93 -28.35
C ALA A 34 3.11 -13.25 -29.85
N ALA A 35 4.28 -13.77 -30.25
CA ALA A 35 4.52 -14.24 -31.61
C ALA A 35 5.29 -15.58 -31.58
N PRO A 36 4.63 -16.70 -31.21
CA PRO A 36 5.28 -17.98 -30.98
C PRO A 36 5.99 -18.53 -32.23
N GLU A 37 5.44 -18.31 -33.42
CA GLU A 37 6.06 -18.72 -34.68
C GLU A 37 7.38 -17.97 -34.94
N ALA A 38 7.36 -16.64 -34.85
CA ALA A 38 8.57 -15.82 -34.98
C ALA A 38 9.63 -16.16 -33.93
N ALA A 39 9.22 -16.52 -32.72
CA ALA A 39 10.12 -16.97 -31.66
C ALA A 39 10.77 -18.33 -31.98
N ALA A 40 9.99 -19.30 -32.50
CA ALA A 40 10.50 -20.61 -32.89
C ALA A 40 11.52 -20.51 -34.02
N VAL A 41 11.19 -19.80 -35.10
CA VAL A 41 12.12 -19.61 -36.24
C VAL A 41 13.35 -18.80 -35.85
N ALA A 42 13.21 -17.81 -34.94
CA ALA A 42 14.35 -17.11 -34.36
C ALA A 42 15.27 -18.05 -33.59
N ASP A 43 14.72 -18.95 -32.78
CA ASP A 43 15.51 -19.90 -31.99
C ASP A 43 16.24 -20.91 -32.90
N GLU A 44 15.59 -21.40 -33.96
CA GLU A 44 16.22 -22.26 -34.98
C GLU A 44 17.40 -21.56 -35.67
N LEU A 45 17.21 -20.30 -36.10
CA LEU A 45 18.26 -19.47 -36.71
C LEU A 45 19.47 -19.28 -35.78
N LEU A 46 19.24 -19.14 -34.47
CA LEU A 46 20.31 -18.93 -33.47
C LEU A 46 21.11 -20.20 -33.16
N THR A 47 20.61 -21.38 -33.54
CA THR A 47 21.26 -22.68 -33.35
C THR A 47 21.94 -23.21 -34.62
N ASP A 48 22.23 -22.34 -35.59
CA ASP A 48 22.86 -22.61 -36.89
C ASP A 48 22.08 -23.55 -37.84
N GLY A 49 20.77 -23.71 -37.61
CA GLY A 49 19.89 -24.60 -38.40
C GLY A 49 18.82 -23.91 -39.26
N GLY A 50 18.57 -22.61 -39.07
CA GLY A 50 17.47 -21.88 -39.72
C GLY A 50 17.88 -21.01 -40.92
N ASP A 51 16.96 -20.79 -41.87
CA ASP A 51 17.13 -19.83 -42.96
C ASP A 51 16.82 -18.39 -42.47
N PRO A 52 17.74 -17.43 -42.62
CA PRO A 52 17.47 -16.02 -42.31
C PRO A 52 16.22 -15.45 -43.00
N THR A 53 15.87 -15.95 -44.19
CA THR A 53 14.70 -15.54 -44.97
C THR A 53 13.40 -15.93 -44.28
N ASP A 54 13.33 -17.15 -43.75
CA ASP A 54 12.16 -17.66 -43.02
C ASP A 54 11.93 -16.83 -41.74
N PHE A 55 13.03 -16.50 -41.04
CA PHE A 55 12.96 -15.63 -39.88
C PHE A 55 12.48 -14.22 -40.24
N ASP A 56 13.03 -13.63 -41.31
CA ASP A 56 12.65 -12.27 -41.72
C ASP A 56 11.15 -12.21 -42.08
N GLN A 57 10.63 -13.21 -42.79
CA GLN A 57 9.21 -13.32 -43.10
C GLN A 57 8.35 -13.46 -41.82
N ALA A 58 8.68 -14.38 -40.93
CA ALA A 58 7.94 -14.59 -39.69
C ALA A 58 7.99 -13.35 -38.77
N PHE A 59 9.13 -12.67 -38.72
CA PHE A 59 9.31 -11.44 -37.96
C PHE A 59 8.44 -10.30 -38.51
N GLU A 60 8.41 -10.11 -39.84
CA GLU A 60 7.56 -9.10 -40.47
C GLU A 60 6.08 -9.33 -40.21
N VAL A 61 5.63 -10.60 -40.26
CA VAL A 61 4.25 -10.98 -39.89
C VAL A 61 3.99 -10.64 -38.42
N ALA A 62 4.90 -11.00 -37.52
CA ALA A 62 4.76 -10.70 -36.10
C ALA A 62 4.67 -9.20 -35.78
N VAL A 63 5.44 -8.32 -36.45
CA VAL A 63 5.26 -6.87 -36.23
C VAL A 63 3.99 -6.35 -36.91
N ARG A 64 3.59 -6.96 -38.04
CA ARG A 64 2.26 -6.96 -38.66
C ARG A 64 1.14 -6.99 -37.62
N ASP A 65 1.07 -8.16 -37.00
CA ASP A 65 -0.01 -8.54 -36.10
C ASP A 65 0.04 -7.74 -34.80
N ALA A 66 1.24 -7.47 -34.26
CA ALA A 66 1.38 -6.61 -33.09
C ALA A 66 0.89 -5.18 -33.35
N ALA A 67 1.11 -4.64 -34.55
CA ALA A 67 0.65 -3.31 -34.92
C ALA A 67 -0.88 -3.24 -35.07
N THR A 68 -1.48 -4.30 -35.61
CA THR A 68 -2.94 -4.47 -35.66
C THR A 68 -3.54 -4.59 -34.27
N ALA A 69 -2.99 -5.47 -33.43
CA ALA A 69 -3.40 -5.64 -32.05
C ALA A 69 -3.28 -4.33 -31.25
N ALA A 70 -2.23 -3.53 -31.47
CA ALA A 70 -2.06 -2.24 -30.81
C ALA A 70 -3.17 -1.24 -31.20
N SER A 71 -3.58 -1.21 -32.46
CA SER A 71 -4.69 -0.34 -32.91
C SER A 71 -6.05 -0.78 -32.34
N GLU A 72 -6.30 -2.08 -32.27
CA GLU A 72 -7.52 -2.62 -31.65
C GLU A 72 -7.57 -2.35 -30.14
N VAL A 73 -6.50 -2.68 -29.43
CA VAL A 73 -6.39 -2.45 -27.98
C VAL A 73 -6.46 -0.95 -27.66
N ALA A 74 -5.89 -0.07 -28.49
CA ALA A 74 -5.99 1.38 -28.31
C ALA A 74 -7.42 1.93 -28.43
N ALA A 75 -8.29 1.21 -29.15
CA ALA A 75 -9.70 1.54 -29.32
C ALA A 75 -10.59 0.98 -28.21
N ASP A 76 -10.07 0.09 -27.35
CA ASP A 76 -10.82 -0.51 -26.25
C ASP A 76 -11.31 0.59 -25.27
N PRO A 77 -12.63 0.74 -25.06
CA PRO A 77 -13.18 1.79 -24.23
C PRO A 77 -12.80 1.65 -22.75
N LEU A 78 -12.65 0.42 -22.24
CA LEU A 78 -12.23 0.17 -20.87
C LEU A 78 -10.75 0.54 -20.71
N LEU A 79 -9.88 0.19 -21.67
CA LEU A 79 -8.47 0.61 -21.60
C LEU A 79 -8.37 2.14 -21.57
N ARG A 80 -9.12 2.81 -22.45
CA ARG A 80 -9.16 4.27 -22.50
C ARG A 80 -9.63 4.84 -21.17
N GLU A 81 -10.70 4.32 -20.58
CA GLU A 81 -11.22 4.79 -19.28
C GLU A 81 -10.17 4.61 -18.16
N ALA A 82 -9.52 3.46 -18.09
CA ALA A 82 -8.47 3.19 -17.10
C ALA A 82 -7.26 4.13 -17.25
N VAL A 83 -6.85 4.40 -18.49
CA VAL A 83 -5.76 5.35 -18.78
C VAL A 83 -6.18 6.79 -18.47
N THR A 84 -7.44 7.18 -18.73
CA THR A 84 -7.98 8.50 -18.36
C THR A 84 -7.84 8.74 -16.85
N TRP A 85 -8.19 7.74 -16.02
CA TRP A 85 -8.01 7.84 -14.57
C TRP A 85 -6.55 7.98 -14.13
N GLN A 86 -5.63 7.21 -14.73
CA GLN A 86 -4.24 7.14 -14.24
C GLN A 86 -3.31 8.21 -14.81
N ASN A 87 -3.45 8.50 -16.11
CA ASN A 87 -2.59 9.38 -16.88
C ASN A 87 -3.27 9.85 -18.18
N PRO A 88 -4.07 10.95 -18.13
CA PRO A 88 -4.70 11.53 -19.31
C PRO A 88 -3.70 11.88 -20.44
N GLY A 89 -2.46 12.23 -20.11
CA GLY A 89 -1.42 12.53 -21.09
C GLY A 89 -1.05 11.32 -21.96
N ALA A 90 -1.22 10.10 -21.46
CA ALA A 90 -0.99 8.88 -22.23
C ALA A 90 -2.09 8.61 -23.26
N LEU A 91 -3.31 9.15 -23.11
CA LEU A 91 -4.41 8.97 -24.07
C LEU A 91 -4.05 9.45 -25.48
N VAL A 92 -3.23 10.50 -25.58
CA VAL A 92 -2.77 11.01 -26.87
C VAL A 92 -2.04 9.92 -27.66
N ALA A 93 -1.32 9.01 -26.98
CA ALA A 93 -0.68 7.88 -27.66
C ALA A 93 -1.74 6.92 -28.23
N LEU A 94 -2.78 6.60 -27.46
CA LEU A 94 -3.86 5.69 -27.85
C LEU A 94 -4.67 6.28 -29.02
N GLU A 95 -5.13 7.53 -28.92
CA GLU A 95 -5.87 8.22 -29.98
C GLU A 95 -5.11 8.26 -31.31
N ARG A 96 -3.79 8.46 -31.24
CA ARG A 96 -2.94 8.48 -32.44
C ARG A 96 -2.70 7.10 -33.04
N LEU A 97 -2.83 6.03 -32.26
CA LEU A 97 -2.83 4.65 -32.77
C LEU A 97 -4.17 4.30 -33.43
N VAL A 98 -5.28 4.76 -32.85
CA VAL A 98 -6.63 4.58 -33.42
C VAL A 98 -6.75 5.33 -34.75
N SER A 99 -6.47 6.65 -34.74
CA SER A 99 -6.58 7.49 -35.94
C SER A 99 -5.64 7.12 -37.07
N GLY A 100 -4.48 6.54 -36.77
CA GLY A 100 -3.54 6.07 -37.79
C GLY A 100 -3.96 4.75 -38.43
N GLY A 101 -4.68 3.89 -37.70
CA GLY A 101 -5.02 2.54 -38.12
C GLY A 101 -3.83 1.56 -38.17
N PRO A 102 -4.12 0.27 -38.39
CA PRO A 102 -3.10 -0.78 -38.43
C PRO A 102 -2.08 -0.58 -39.55
N ASP A 103 -2.49 -0.07 -40.71
CA ASP A 103 -1.67 0.07 -41.93
C ASP A 103 -0.82 1.34 -41.98
N SER A 104 -0.88 2.19 -40.94
CA SER A 104 -0.09 3.43 -40.90
C SER A 104 1.43 3.15 -41.01
N PRO A 105 2.23 4.01 -41.66
CA PRO A 105 3.69 3.82 -41.65
C PRO A 105 4.27 3.73 -40.22
N ARG A 106 4.95 2.63 -39.88
CA ARG A 106 5.60 2.41 -38.57
C ARG A 106 6.90 3.21 -38.43
N ASN A 107 6.76 4.52 -38.22
CA ASN A 107 7.87 5.42 -37.89
C ASN A 107 8.25 5.37 -36.39
N ASN A 108 9.30 6.10 -35.99
CA ASN A 108 9.75 6.15 -34.59
C ASN A 108 8.63 6.55 -33.62
N ARG A 109 7.78 7.52 -33.98
CA ARG A 109 6.70 8.00 -33.10
C ARG A 109 5.62 6.93 -32.90
N ARG A 110 5.25 6.19 -33.96
CA ARG A 110 4.29 5.08 -33.85
C ARG A 110 4.82 3.99 -32.92
N ARG A 111 6.09 3.59 -33.07
CA ARG A 111 6.74 2.62 -32.18
C ARG A 111 6.72 3.03 -30.70
N GLU A 112 7.05 4.28 -30.38
CA GLU A 112 7.00 4.73 -28.97
C GLU A 112 5.57 4.70 -28.39
N ARG A 113 4.54 4.95 -29.22
CA ARG A 113 3.14 4.83 -28.80
C ARG A 113 2.75 3.37 -28.54
N GLU A 114 3.14 2.45 -29.42
CA GLU A 114 2.90 1.01 -29.25
C GLU A 114 3.55 0.48 -27.96
N LYS A 115 4.79 0.89 -27.64
CA LYS A 115 5.44 0.53 -26.37
C LYS A 115 4.71 1.11 -25.16
N THR A 116 4.26 2.36 -25.25
CA THR A 116 3.49 3.02 -24.17
C THR A 116 2.19 2.26 -23.90
N LEU A 117 1.46 1.92 -24.97
CA LEU A 117 0.25 1.10 -24.88
C LEU A 117 0.54 -0.27 -24.25
N LEU A 118 1.61 -0.94 -24.67
CA LEU A 118 1.98 -2.25 -24.14
C LEU A 118 2.21 -2.22 -22.63
N LEU A 119 2.86 -1.18 -22.11
CA LEU A 119 3.14 -1.03 -20.68
C LEU A 119 1.86 -0.87 -19.84
N TYR A 120 0.84 -0.19 -20.35
CA TYR A 120 -0.47 -0.12 -19.69
C TYR A 120 -1.25 -1.42 -19.81
N TRP A 121 -1.32 -1.98 -21.02
CA TRP A 121 -2.08 -3.20 -21.30
C TRP A 121 -1.62 -4.37 -20.43
N GLN A 122 -0.32 -4.66 -20.43
CA GLN A 122 0.22 -5.75 -19.60
C GLN A 122 -0.05 -5.55 -18.11
N ARG A 123 -0.06 -4.29 -17.66
CA ARG A 123 -0.23 -3.95 -16.25
C ARG A 123 -1.65 -4.26 -15.81
N TYR A 124 -2.63 -3.90 -16.64
CA TYR A 124 -4.03 -4.10 -16.31
C TYR A 124 -4.52 -5.54 -16.45
N CYS A 125 -3.86 -6.35 -17.30
CA CYS A 125 -4.14 -7.79 -17.42
C CYS A 125 -3.39 -8.62 -16.36
N GLY A 126 -2.20 -8.19 -15.95
CA GLY A 126 -1.26 -9.00 -15.15
C GLY A 126 -1.12 -8.62 -13.69
N LYS A 127 -1.81 -7.58 -13.18
CA LYS A 127 -1.64 -7.11 -11.79
C LYS A 127 -2.94 -6.69 -11.12
N SER A 128 -3.09 -7.10 -9.85
CA SER A 128 -4.16 -6.66 -8.96
C SER A 128 -3.79 -5.34 -8.25
N GLU A 129 -3.88 -4.22 -9.00
CA GLU A 129 -3.42 -2.89 -8.55
C GLU A 129 -4.19 -2.31 -7.34
N THR A 130 -5.35 -2.87 -6.99
CA THR A 130 -6.16 -2.42 -5.83
C THR A 130 -6.50 -0.93 -5.95
N ILE A 131 -7.07 -0.51 -7.07
CA ILE A 131 -7.53 0.87 -7.34
C ILE A 131 -8.39 0.88 -8.61
N GLY A 132 -9.46 1.67 -8.61
CA GLY A 132 -10.38 1.79 -9.74
C GLY A 132 -10.97 0.45 -10.18
N PHE A 133 -11.71 0.44 -11.30
CA PHE A 133 -12.25 -0.81 -11.87
C PHE A 133 -11.18 -1.72 -12.50
N PHE A 134 -9.97 -1.18 -12.72
CA PHE A 134 -8.82 -1.93 -13.25
C PHE A 134 -8.03 -2.68 -12.18
N GLY A 135 -8.44 -2.55 -10.91
CA GLY A 135 -7.94 -3.34 -9.78
C GLY A 135 -8.99 -3.44 -8.66
N PRO A 136 -10.19 -4.01 -8.93
CA PRO A 136 -11.30 -4.03 -7.98
C PRO A 136 -11.03 -4.99 -6.82
N VAL A 137 -11.72 -4.77 -5.69
CA VAL A 137 -11.64 -5.61 -4.49
C VAL A 137 -12.98 -6.24 -4.18
N SER A 138 -13.04 -7.40 -3.52
CA SER A 138 -14.29 -7.90 -2.96
C SER A 138 -14.03 -8.63 -1.65
N TRP A 139 -15.03 -8.64 -0.79
CA TRP A 139 -15.01 -9.47 0.41
C TRP A 139 -15.57 -10.85 0.06
N ALA A 140 -14.78 -11.86 0.34
CA ALA A 140 -15.10 -13.27 0.21
C ALA A 140 -15.17 -13.90 1.60
N ALA A 141 -15.72 -15.11 1.68
CA ALA A 141 -15.80 -15.85 2.93
C ALA A 141 -15.17 -17.24 2.82
N LEU A 142 -14.52 -17.69 3.88
CA LEU A 142 -14.18 -19.10 4.07
C LEU A 142 -15.43 -19.87 4.55
N ALA A 143 -15.65 -21.05 3.98
CA ALA A 143 -16.67 -21.99 4.43
C ALA A 143 -16.03 -23.16 5.19
N GLU A 144 -16.30 -23.21 6.50
CA GLU A 144 -15.78 -24.26 7.39
C GLU A 144 -16.34 -25.66 7.05
N LYS A 145 -17.60 -25.73 6.63
CA LYS A 145 -18.37 -26.99 6.53
C LYS A 145 -18.46 -27.58 5.14
N THR A 146 -18.01 -26.86 4.11
CA THR A 146 -18.06 -27.33 2.73
C THR A 146 -16.64 -27.44 2.18
N PRO A 147 -16.25 -28.60 1.62
CA PRO A 147 -14.91 -28.76 1.06
C PRO A 147 -14.70 -27.91 -0.19
N ASP A 148 -15.77 -27.71 -0.97
CA ASP A 148 -15.71 -27.10 -2.29
C ASP A 148 -15.74 -25.58 -2.24
N THR A 149 -14.96 -24.96 -3.12
CA THR A 149 -15.00 -23.53 -3.43
C THR A 149 -16.12 -23.27 -4.43
N ARG A 150 -16.88 -22.18 -4.20
CA ARG A 150 -17.90 -21.67 -5.11
C ARG A 150 -17.58 -20.25 -5.53
N VAL A 151 -17.78 -19.99 -6.81
CA VAL A 151 -17.68 -18.65 -7.41
C VAL A 151 -18.93 -18.40 -8.23
N ASP A 152 -19.55 -17.25 -8.03
CA ASP A 152 -20.71 -16.80 -8.78
C ASP A 152 -20.42 -15.38 -9.31
N PRO A 153 -19.98 -15.24 -10.57
CA PRO A 153 -19.74 -13.93 -11.14
C PRO A 153 -21.07 -13.20 -11.36
N GLY A 154 -21.13 -11.94 -10.95
CA GLY A 154 -22.27 -11.09 -11.27
C GLY A 154 -22.29 -10.68 -12.75
N PRO A 155 -23.35 -10.01 -13.22
CA PRO A 155 -23.51 -9.66 -14.63
C PRO A 155 -22.51 -8.61 -15.14
N ALA A 156 -21.79 -7.92 -14.24
CA ALA A 156 -20.79 -6.91 -14.59
C ALA A 156 -19.39 -7.28 -14.05
N LEU A 157 -18.39 -6.44 -14.35
CA LEU A 157 -17.06 -6.56 -13.73
C LEU A 157 -17.07 -6.00 -12.30
N VAL A 158 -17.82 -4.91 -12.09
CA VAL A 158 -17.80 -4.10 -10.88
C VAL A 158 -19.21 -3.93 -10.33
N ALA A 159 -19.40 -4.23 -9.04
CA ALA A 159 -20.70 -4.11 -8.37
C ALA A 159 -20.96 -2.68 -7.87
N LYS A 160 -19.92 -2.02 -7.35
CA LYS A 160 -19.99 -0.65 -6.80
C LYS A 160 -18.74 0.12 -7.17
N ARG A 161 -18.90 1.42 -7.41
CA ARG A 161 -17.82 2.38 -7.64
C ARG A 161 -18.08 3.66 -6.85
N LYS A 162 -17.03 4.27 -6.28
CA LYS A 162 -17.11 5.54 -5.56
C LYS A 162 -15.93 6.45 -5.96
N VAL A 163 -16.25 7.68 -6.32
CA VAL A 163 -15.25 8.75 -6.52
C VAL A 163 -15.12 9.54 -5.23
N ILE A 164 -13.90 9.66 -4.72
CA ILE A 164 -13.59 10.25 -3.41
C ILE A 164 -12.53 11.33 -3.63
N PHE A 165 -12.67 12.47 -2.94
CA PHE A 165 -11.60 13.46 -2.88
C PHE A 165 -10.38 12.91 -2.14
N GLU A 166 -9.19 13.21 -2.63
CA GLU A 166 -8.00 13.10 -1.78
C GLU A 166 -8.05 14.16 -0.68
N SER A 167 -7.64 13.80 0.55
CA SER A 167 -7.71 14.70 1.70
C SER A 167 -6.93 16.00 1.47
N TRP A 168 -5.79 15.92 0.78
CA TRP A 168 -4.97 17.10 0.47
C TRP A 168 -5.71 18.12 -0.41
N ALA A 169 -6.62 17.68 -1.28
CA ALA A 169 -7.36 18.59 -2.14
C ALA A 169 -8.41 19.37 -1.32
N LEU A 170 -9.05 18.69 -0.36
CA LEU A 170 -9.97 19.34 0.57
C LEU A 170 -9.23 20.27 1.53
N GLU A 171 -8.05 19.87 2.00
CA GLU A 171 -7.15 20.72 2.79
C GLU A 171 -6.71 21.95 2.00
N ALA A 172 -6.38 21.82 0.72
CA ALA A 172 -6.01 22.94 -0.15
C ALA A 172 -7.16 23.94 -0.30
N TYR A 173 -8.38 23.45 -0.54
CA TYR A 173 -9.57 24.31 -0.60
C TYR A 173 -9.84 25.00 0.74
N ALA A 174 -9.81 24.23 1.84
CA ALA A 174 -9.98 24.78 3.18
C ALA A 174 -8.94 25.89 3.42
N ASN A 175 -7.65 25.59 3.28
CA ASN A 175 -6.55 26.53 3.48
C ASN A 175 -6.70 27.80 2.64
N GLN A 176 -7.17 27.69 1.39
CA GLN A 176 -7.41 28.85 0.55
C GLN A 176 -8.51 29.76 1.12
N VAL A 177 -9.68 29.21 1.47
CA VAL A 177 -10.76 30.04 2.03
C VAL A 177 -10.39 30.58 3.42
N GLY A 178 -9.52 29.89 4.15
CA GLY A 178 -8.95 30.35 5.42
C GLY A 178 -7.92 31.47 5.33
N GLN A 179 -7.46 31.86 4.13
CA GLN A 179 -6.67 33.08 4.00
C GLN A 179 -7.51 34.32 4.37
N ASP A 180 -8.83 34.25 4.20
CA ASP A 180 -9.77 35.27 4.65
C ASP A 180 -10.09 35.07 6.14
N LEU A 181 -9.71 36.03 6.98
CA LEU A 181 -10.00 36.01 8.41
C LEU A 181 -11.51 35.95 8.72
N ALA A 182 -12.37 36.43 7.81
CA ALA A 182 -13.82 36.31 7.96
C ALA A 182 -14.30 34.85 7.99
N VAL A 183 -13.54 33.95 7.34
CA VAL A 183 -13.72 32.49 7.35
C VAL A 183 -12.88 31.87 8.47
N ARG A 184 -11.57 32.12 8.49
CA ARG A 184 -10.60 31.45 9.37
C ARG A 184 -10.95 31.56 10.85
N ARG A 185 -11.57 32.67 11.26
CA ARG A 185 -12.02 32.89 12.66
C ARG A 185 -13.03 31.84 13.15
N TRP A 186 -13.73 31.16 12.25
CA TRP A 186 -14.68 30.09 12.55
C TRP A 186 -14.02 28.73 12.69
N TRP A 187 -12.78 28.57 12.24
CA TRP A 187 -12.01 27.36 12.46
C TRP A 187 -11.49 27.31 13.88
N ALA A 188 -11.37 26.09 14.40
CA ALA A 188 -10.91 25.85 15.74
C ALA A 188 -9.39 25.60 15.73
N PRO A 189 -8.56 26.54 16.21
CA PRO A 189 -7.13 26.32 16.31
C PRO A 189 -6.83 25.17 17.28
N LEU A 190 -5.82 24.38 16.94
CA LEU A 190 -5.38 23.21 17.70
C LEU A 190 -3.89 23.35 18.04
N LEU A 191 -3.57 23.28 19.33
CA LEU A 191 -2.20 23.16 19.83
C LEU A 191 -1.48 22.01 19.10
N ALA A 192 -0.23 22.21 18.69
CA ALA A 192 0.50 21.18 17.95
C ALA A 192 0.53 19.87 18.78
N PRO A 193 0.25 18.70 18.18
CA PRO A 193 -0.08 17.48 18.94
C PRO A 193 0.97 16.99 19.95
N HIS A 194 2.24 17.34 19.78
CA HIS A 194 3.35 16.98 20.65
C HIS A 194 3.62 17.99 21.77
N LEU A 195 2.90 19.12 21.82
CA LEU A 195 3.07 20.18 22.79
C LEU A 195 2.05 20.08 23.92
N VAL A 196 2.45 20.57 25.10
CA VAL A 196 1.58 20.66 26.28
C VAL A 196 1.77 22.03 26.92
N VAL A 197 0.67 22.60 27.40
CA VAL A 197 0.68 23.82 28.22
C VAL A 197 0.26 23.44 29.63
N ASP A 198 1.15 23.64 30.59
CA ASP A 198 0.88 23.48 32.02
C ASP A 198 1.03 24.84 32.72
N GLY A 199 -0.09 25.39 33.20
CA GLY A 199 -0.13 26.74 33.74
C GLY A 199 0.41 27.79 32.74
N ARG A 200 1.65 28.25 32.96
CA ARG A 200 2.35 29.20 32.09
C ARG A 200 3.63 28.62 31.50
N GLU A 201 3.74 27.32 31.41
CA GLU A 201 4.91 26.64 30.84
C GLU A 201 4.52 25.85 29.60
N LEU A 202 5.34 25.99 28.55
CA LEU A 202 5.26 25.17 27.35
C LEU A 202 6.23 23.99 27.49
N ILE A 203 5.68 22.79 27.47
CA ILE A 203 6.42 21.54 27.55
C ILE A 203 6.61 20.98 26.14
N ARG A 204 7.83 20.55 25.86
CA ARG A 204 8.30 20.05 24.57
C ARG A 204 9.19 18.82 24.76
N PRO A 205 9.16 17.85 23.84
CA PRO A 205 10.11 16.74 23.87
C PRO A 205 11.56 17.24 23.79
N LEU A 206 12.43 16.67 24.64
CA LEU A 206 13.87 16.92 24.76
C LEU A 206 14.25 18.38 25.06
N GLN A 207 13.31 19.17 25.59
CA GLN A 207 13.54 20.58 25.91
C GLN A 207 13.02 20.91 27.31
N PRO A 208 13.72 21.79 28.06
CA PRO A 208 13.21 22.25 29.35
C PRO A 208 11.91 23.05 29.17
N PRO A 209 10.99 23.02 30.16
CA PRO A 209 9.79 23.84 30.15
C PRO A 209 10.12 25.31 29.87
N THR A 210 9.39 25.92 28.96
CA THR A 210 9.63 27.30 28.55
C THR A 210 8.53 28.21 29.08
N PRO A 211 8.84 29.30 29.81
CA PRO A 211 7.83 30.20 30.33
C PRO A 211 7.09 30.93 29.21
N LEU A 212 5.77 31.03 29.36
CA LEU A 212 4.85 31.72 28.47
C LEU A 212 4.35 33.03 29.11
N PRO A 213 4.25 34.12 28.34
CA PRO A 213 3.43 35.25 28.72
C PRO A 213 1.99 34.83 29.04
N ALA A 214 1.35 35.47 30.01
CA ALA A 214 -0.04 35.16 30.40
C ALA A 214 -1.03 35.10 29.22
N PRO A 215 -1.07 36.07 28.28
CA PRO A 215 -1.95 35.97 27.12
C PRO A 215 -1.63 34.79 26.20
N GLU A 216 -0.36 34.38 26.11
CA GLU A 216 0.01 33.23 25.29
C GLU A 216 -0.45 31.91 25.91
N ALA A 217 -0.26 31.76 27.22
CA ALA A 217 -0.67 30.57 27.96
C ALA A 217 -2.20 30.35 27.86
N VAL A 218 -2.99 31.41 28.09
CA VAL A 218 -4.46 31.33 28.01
C VAL A 218 -4.93 31.04 26.58
N ALA A 219 -4.30 31.65 25.57
CA ALA A 219 -4.64 31.40 24.17
C ALA A 219 -4.37 29.93 23.79
N LEU A 220 -3.15 29.43 24.03
CA LEU A 220 -2.77 28.06 23.71
C LEU A 220 -3.63 27.02 24.45
N ALA A 221 -3.92 27.25 25.74
CA ALA A 221 -4.81 26.37 26.51
C ALA A 221 -6.26 26.37 25.99
N SER A 222 -6.67 27.42 25.28
CA SER A 222 -7.99 27.51 24.64
C SER A 222 -8.02 26.92 23.22
N CYS A 223 -6.86 26.68 22.60
CA CYS A 223 -6.71 26.09 21.26
C CYS A 223 -6.80 24.56 21.29
N ASN A 224 -8.02 24.05 21.55
CA ASN A 224 -8.31 22.63 21.73
C ASN A 224 -8.87 21.93 20.46
N GLY A 225 -8.85 22.59 19.30
CA GLY A 225 -9.42 22.07 18.04
C GLY A 225 -10.95 21.95 18.01
N ARG A 226 -11.65 22.40 19.07
CA ARG A 226 -13.12 22.47 19.14
C ARG A 226 -13.63 23.90 19.21
N THR A 227 -12.96 24.76 19.98
CA THR A 227 -13.33 26.15 20.20
C THR A 227 -12.90 27.01 18.99
N PRO A 228 -13.83 27.63 18.25
CA PRO A 228 -13.50 28.52 17.14
C PRO A 228 -12.59 29.68 17.58
N ALA A 229 -11.68 30.12 16.71
CA ALA A 229 -10.73 31.18 17.02
C ALA A 229 -11.40 32.48 17.51
N TRP A 230 -12.58 32.84 16.99
CA TRP A 230 -13.31 34.02 17.48
C TRP A 230 -13.71 33.91 18.96
N GLN A 231 -14.04 32.72 19.46
CA GLN A 231 -14.35 32.50 20.88
C GLN A 231 -13.09 32.54 21.73
N VAL A 232 -11.97 32.01 21.23
CA VAL A 232 -10.67 32.13 21.89
C VAL A 232 -10.30 33.60 22.06
N VAL A 233 -10.39 34.39 20.99
CA VAL A 233 -10.10 35.83 21.01
C VAL A 233 -11.06 36.60 21.90
N GLN A 234 -12.36 36.27 21.87
CA GLN A 234 -13.32 36.87 22.80
C GLN A 234 -12.91 36.64 24.25
N ARG A 235 -12.54 35.41 24.62
CA ARG A 235 -12.07 35.09 25.97
C ARG A 235 -10.86 35.90 26.39
N LEU A 236 -9.89 36.06 25.50
CA LEU A 236 -8.67 36.84 25.75
C LEU A 236 -8.97 38.33 25.97
N ARG A 237 -9.92 38.87 25.21
CA ARG A 237 -10.33 40.28 25.29
C ARG A 237 -11.18 40.57 26.53
N ASP A 238 -12.04 39.62 26.90
CA ASP A 238 -12.96 39.76 28.03
C ASP A 238 -12.22 39.68 29.40
N ASP A 239 -10.94 39.27 29.42
CA ASP A 239 -10.04 39.36 30.57
C ASP A 239 -9.05 40.54 30.43
N PRO A 240 -9.28 41.67 31.11
CA PRO A 240 -8.41 42.85 31.04
C PRO A 240 -6.97 42.59 31.49
N ALA A 241 -6.73 41.56 32.33
CA ALA A 241 -5.40 41.25 32.85
C ALA A 241 -4.47 40.67 31.77
N LEU A 242 -5.02 40.17 30.66
CA LEU A 242 -4.26 39.60 29.55
C LEU A 242 -3.78 40.66 28.56
N GLY A 243 -4.31 41.89 28.64
CA GLY A 243 -3.84 43.03 27.84
C GLY A 243 -4.19 42.97 26.35
N VAL A 244 -5.08 42.07 25.92
CA VAL A 244 -5.60 42.00 24.55
C VAL A 244 -6.75 43.00 24.39
N ARG A 245 -6.54 44.07 23.61
CA ARG A 245 -7.44 45.23 23.58
C ARG A 245 -8.47 45.19 22.46
N SER A 246 -8.23 44.37 21.44
CA SER A 246 -9.10 44.26 20.26
C SER A 246 -9.08 42.84 19.68
N ASP A 247 -10.09 42.53 18.86
CA ASP A 247 -10.14 41.25 18.14
C ASP A 247 -8.92 41.07 17.23
N GLN A 248 -8.47 42.17 16.60
CA GLN A 248 -7.29 42.18 15.74
C GLN A 248 -6.03 41.79 16.51
N ASP A 249 -5.84 42.31 17.73
CA ASP A 249 -4.71 41.93 18.58
C ASP A 249 -4.73 40.44 18.92
N GLY A 250 -5.92 39.91 19.21
CA GLY A 250 -6.12 38.48 19.50
C GLY A 250 -5.82 37.58 18.30
N PHE A 251 -6.31 37.92 17.11
CA PHE A 251 -6.00 37.15 15.90
C PHE A 251 -4.52 37.22 15.51
N LEU A 252 -3.87 38.39 15.65
CA LEU A 252 -2.42 38.53 15.45
C LEU A 252 -1.60 37.71 16.45
N LEU A 253 -2.10 37.54 17.68
CA LEU A 253 -1.49 36.64 18.66
C LEU A 253 -1.52 35.18 18.16
N LEU A 254 -2.68 34.71 17.68
CA LEU A 254 -2.82 33.36 17.10
C LEU A 254 -1.93 33.17 15.88
N ASP A 255 -1.85 34.13 14.95
CA ASP A 255 -0.98 34.03 13.77
C ASP A 255 0.50 33.92 14.15
N ARG A 256 0.98 34.68 15.14
CA ARG A 256 2.36 34.57 15.63
C ARG A 256 2.65 33.18 16.22
N MET A 257 1.66 32.56 16.85
CA MET A 257 1.80 31.20 17.36
C MET A 257 1.83 30.16 16.23
N VAL A 258 1.04 30.33 15.17
CA VAL A 258 1.15 29.52 13.94
C VAL A 258 2.56 29.62 13.36
N GLN A 259 3.08 30.85 13.21
CA GLN A 259 4.42 31.10 12.67
C GLN A 259 5.53 30.46 13.50
N ARG A 260 5.32 30.33 14.82
CA ARG A 260 6.23 29.65 15.75
C ARG A 260 6.04 28.13 15.79
N GLY A 261 5.09 27.58 15.03
CA GLY A 261 4.75 26.16 15.03
C GLY A 261 4.12 25.67 16.34
N LEU A 262 3.49 26.57 17.11
CA LEU A 262 2.85 26.17 18.37
C LEU A 262 1.42 25.67 18.18
N LEU A 263 0.74 26.14 17.14
CA LEU A 263 -0.62 25.74 16.83
C LEU A 263 -0.84 25.59 15.33
N SER A 264 -1.75 24.70 14.98
CA SER A 264 -2.40 24.66 13.67
C SER A 264 -3.66 25.52 13.74
N TRP A 265 -3.90 26.33 12.72
CA TRP A 265 -5.12 27.12 12.59
C TRP A 265 -5.62 26.97 11.16
N ASP A 266 -6.09 25.76 10.89
CA ASP A 266 -6.67 25.27 9.66
C ASP A 266 -8.05 24.61 9.94
N ALA A 267 -8.67 23.99 8.94
CA ALA A 267 -9.94 23.29 9.12
C ALA A 267 -9.81 21.93 9.84
N THR A 268 -8.58 21.47 10.12
CA THR A 268 -8.23 20.23 10.82
C THR A 268 -8.98 19.01 10.26
N LEU A 269 -8.87 18.82 8.95
CA LEU A 269 -9.55 17.73 8.25
C LEU A 269 -8.83 16.39 8.51
N PRO A 270 -9.57 15.28 8.70
CA PRO A 270 -8.95 13.97 8.83
C PRO A 270 -8.36 13.50 7.49
N MET A 271 -7.33 12.65 7.53
CA MET A 271 -6.80 11.98 6.34
C MET A 271 -7.65 10.74 5.99
N SER A 272 -8.93 10.92 5.69
CA SER A 272 -9.84 9.79 5.41
C SER A 272 -10.91 10.16 4.39
N PRO A 273 -11.65 9.19 3.84
CA PRO A 273 -12.79 9.47 2.96
C PRO A 273 -13.88 10.36 3.59
N ASP A 274 -13.90 10.49 4.92
CA ASP A 274 -14.85 11.34 5.66
C ASP A 274 -14.44 12.81 5.72
N ALA A 275 -13.27 13.18 5.20
CA ALA A 275 -12.78 14.56 5.14
C ALA A 275 -13.79 15.51 4.46
N GLU A 276 -14.46 15.05 3.41
CA GLU A 276 -15.46 15.84 2.69
C GLU A 276 -16.66 16.20 3.58
N ARG A 277 -17.22 15.21 4.28
CA ARG A 277 -18.32 15.41 5.23
C ARG A 277 -17.91 16.31 6.40
N THR A 278 -16.66 16.17 6.85
CA THR A 278 -16.10 17.02 7.91
C THR A 278 -16.04 18.46 7.46
N LEU A 279 -15.50 18.73 6.27
CA LEU A 279 -15.42 20.07 5.69
C LEU A 279 -16.82 20.69 5.51
N TRP A 280 -17.79 19.92 5.01
CA TRP A 280 -19.20 20.34 4.96
C TRP A 280 -19.72 20.86 6.29
N THR A 281 -19.49 20.08 7.36
CA THR A 281 -19.92 20.43 8.72
C THR A 281 -19.24 21.72 9.22
N ARG A 282 -17.96 21.92 8.89
CA ARG A 282 -17.22 23.13 9.28
C ARG A 282 -17.70 24.37 8.53
N ILE A 283 -17.98 24.26 7.24
CA ILE A 283 -18.52 25.36 6.43
C ILE A 283 -19.91 25.76 6.96
N ALA A 284 -20.77 24.78 7.26
CA ALA A 284 -22.10 25.03 7.81
C ALA A 284 -22.07 25.77 9.17
N ALA A 285 -21.02 25.59 9.95
CA ALA A 285 -20.83 26.23 11.25
C ALA A 285 -20.37 27.71 11.19
N ILE A 286 -20.05 28.24 10.01
CA ILE A 286 -19.74 29.67 9.82
C ILE A 286 -21.00 30.48 10.17
N GLY A 287 -20.95 31.29 11.23
CA GLY A 287 -22.13 32.03 11.70
C GLY A 287 -22.52 33.24 10.84
N ASP A 288 -21.59 33.78 10.06
CA ASP A 288 -21.84 34.85 9.10
C ASP A 288 -22.53 34.30 7.85
N ALA A 289 -23.75 34.76 7.56
CA ALA A 289 -24.59 34.18 6.52
C ALA A 289 -24.03 34.41 5.10
N ASP A 290 -23.47 35.58 4.83
CA ASP A 290 -22.94 35.94 3.51
C ASP A 290 -21.63 35.21 3.25
N VAL A 291 -20.75 35.14 4.25
CA VAL A 291 -19.50 34.36 4.19
C VAL A 291 -19.82 32.88 4.00
N ARG A 292 -20.77 32.32 4.77
CA ARG A 292 -21.18 30.91 4.64
C ARG A 292 -21.74 30.62 3.26
N ALA A 293 -22.62 31.47 2.74
CA ALA A 293 -23.22 31.28 1.42
C ALA A 293 -22.17 31.28 0.31
N ARG A 294 -21.21 32.21 0.35
CA ARG A 294 -20.09 32.27 -0.61
C ARG A 294 -19.22 31.02 -0.57
N VAL A 295 -18.74 30.63 0.62
CA VAL A 295 -17.87 29.46 0.79
C VAL A 295 -18.62 28.19 0.38
N SER A 296 -19.88 28.02 0.82
CA SER A 296 -20.69 26.86 0.43
C SER A 296 -20.86 26.77 -1.07
N ALA A 297 -21.16 27.89 -1.75
CA ALA A 297 -21.35 27.90 -3.20
C ALA A 297 -20.08 27.49 -3.98
N ASP A 298 -18.89 27.89 -3.52
CA ASP A 298 -17.63 27.46 -4.14
C ASP A 298 -17.37 25.97 -3.92
N PHE A 299 -17.66 25.46 -2.72
CA PHE A 299 -17.50 24.04 -2.40
C PHE A 299 -18.53 23.16 -3.13
N ASP A 300 -19.77 23.64 -3.27
CA ASP A 300 -20.83 23.00 -4.06
C ASP A 300 -20.42 22.80 -5.51
N ARG A 301 -19.78 23.80 -6.15
CA ARG A 301 -19.25 23.65 -7.51
C ARG A 301 -18.20 22.54 -7.59
N LEU A 302 -17.30 22.48 -6.61
CA LEU A 302 -16.28 21.43 -6.56
C LEU A 302 -16.90 20.03 -6.37
N CYS A 303 -17.88 19.90 -5.46
CA CYS A 303 -18.62 18.66 -5.23
C CYS A 303 -19.38 18.22 -6.48
N ALA A 304 -20.08 19.14 -7.16
CA ALA A 304 -20.80 18.88 -8.40
C ALA A 304 -19.85 18.43 -9.53
N ALA A 305 -18.66 19.01 -9.62
CA ALA A 305 -17.65 18.58 -10.60
C ALA A 305 -17.14 17.16 -10.30
N ARG A 306 -16.94 16.81 -9.02
CA ARG A 306 -16.62 15.43 -8.60
C ARG A 306 -17.76 14.47 -8.91
N ASP A 307 -19.01 14.87 -8.69
CA ASP A 307 -20.19 14.06 -9.02
C ASP A 307 -20.31 13.84 -10.53
N ALA A 308 -19.97 14.84 -11.35
CA ALA A 308 -19.91 14.70 -12.80
C ALA A 308 -18.83 13.70 -13.25
N VAL A 309 -17.67 13.66 -12.58
CA VAL A 309 -16.65 12.62 -12.79
C VAL A 309 -17.21 11.24 -12.45
N ALA A 310 -17.91 11.10 -11.33
CA ALA A 310 -18.55 9.84 -10.96
C ALA A 310 -19.63 9.39 -11.97
N ALA A 311 -20.42 10.33 -12.49
CA ALA A 311 -21.47 10.07 -13.47
C ALA A 311 -20.94 9.71 -14.87
N ALA A 312 -19.68 10.05 -15.16
CA ALA A 312 -19.02 9.73 -16.43
C ALA A 312 -18.46 8.29 -16.51
N ALA A 313 -18.63 7.50 -15.45
CA ALA A 313 -18.14 6.13 -15.39
C ALA A 313 -18.65 5.27 -16.56
N GLY A 314 -17.75 4.51 -17.19
CA GLY A 314 -18.01 3.73 -18.40
C GLY A 314 -17.91 4.51 -19.72
N ASP A 315 -17.67 5.83 -19.68
CA ASP A 315 -17.52 6.68 -20.87
C ASP A 315 -16.18 7.44 -20.82
N PRO A 316 -15.12 6.97 -21.51
CA PRO A 316 -13.79 7.53 -21.39
C PRO A 316 -13.68 9.00 -21.86
N GLU A 317 -14.53 9.40 -22.82
CA GLU A 317 -14.55 10.77 -23.35
C GLU A 317 -15.21 11.73 -22.35
N LYS A 318 -16.40 11.37 -21.85
CA LYS A 318 -17.06 12.16 -20.80
C LYS A 318 -16.20 12.22 -19.54
N LEU A 319 -15.51 11.14 -19.18
CA LEU A 319 -14.63 11.10 -18.03
C LEU A 319 -13.48 12.10 -18.19
N GLY A 320 -12.83 12.12 -19.36
CA GLY A 320 -11.76 13.07 -19.65
C GLY A 320 -12.23 14.53 -19.53
N ILE A 321 -13.41 14.85 -20.08
CA ILE A 321 -14.01 16.17 -19.99
C ILE A 321 -14.32 16.54 -18.53
N ALA A 322 -14.94 15.63 -17.78
CA ALA A 322 -15.31 15.84 -16.38
C ALA A 322 -14.07 16.04 -15.50
N MET A 323 -12.99 15.28 -15.72
CA MET A 323 -11.73 15.45 -14.99
C MET A 323 -11.05 16.78 -15.30
N VAL A 324 -11.06 17.23 -16.56
CA VAL A 324 -10.55 18.57 -16.93
C VAL A 324 -11.38 19.67 -16.26
N ALA A 325 -12.71 19.54 -16.26
CA ALA A 325 -13.60 20.49 -15.60
C ALA A 325 -13.37 20.52 -14.08
N LEU A 326 -13.27 19.36 -13.42
CA LEU A 326 -12.93 19.26 -12.00
C LEU A 326 -11.59 19.92 -11.67
N ASN A 327 -10.56 19.67 -12.49
CA ASN A 327 -9.24 20.26 -12.31
C ASN A 327 -9.29 21.79 -12.47
N ALA A 328 -10.06 22.30 -13.43
CA ALA A 328 -10.24 23.73 -13.64
C ALA A 328 -11.02 24.39 -12.50
N GLU A 329 -12.11 23.77 -12.02
CA GLU A 329 -12.86 24.24 -10.86
C GLU A 329 -11.97 24.24 -9.61
N PHE A 330 -11.24 23.16 -9.35
CA PHE A 330 -10.29 23.07 -8.25
C PHE A 330 -9.27 24.22 -8.29
N THR A 331 -8.61 24.44 -9.43
CA THR A 331 -7.66 25.55 -9.58
C THR A 331 -8.35 26.91 -9.46
N GLY A 332 -9.58 27.06 -9.96
CA GLY A 332 -10.36 28.29 -9.85
C GLY A 332 -10.69 28.67 -8.40
N VAL A 333 -11.08 27.69 -7.57
CA VAL A 333 -11.45 27.95 -6.16
C VAL A 333 -10.25 27.94 -5.20
N THR A 334 -9.16 27.25 -5.53
CA THR A 334 -7.99 27.12 -4.64
C THR A 334 -6.80 27.99 -5.05
N GLY A 335 -6.68 28.34 -6.33
CA GLY A 335 -5.46 28.93 -6.91
C GLY A 335 -4.27 27.95 -7.02
N GLN A 336 -4.46 26.67 -6.71
CA GLN A 336 -3.39 25.65 -6.70
C GLN A 336 -3.44 24.72 -7.92
N GLU A 337 -2.33 24.03 -8.18
CA GLU A 337 -2.27 22.95 -9.17
C GLU A 337 -3.11 21.76 -8.74
N SER A 338 -3.86 21.17 -9.67
CA SER A 338 -4.73 19.99 -9.44
C SER A 338 -3.98 18.65 -9.40
N GLN A 339 -2.65 18.70 -9.48
CA GLN A 339 -1.79 17.51 -9.39
C GLN A 339 -0.56 17.80 -8.53
N ARG A 340 -0.08 16.78 -7.82
CA ARG A 340 1.16 16.83 -7.02
C ARG A 340 1.95 15.53 -7.12
N ASN A 341 3.20 15.55 -6.64
CA ASN A 341 4.05 14.35 -6.51
C ASN A 341 4.18 13.55 -7.83
N SER A 342 4.43 14.25 -8.94
CA SER A 342 4.54 13.64 -10.26
C SER A 342 5.58 12.51 -10.26
N GLY A 343 5.20 11.36 -10.82
CA GLY A 343 6.04 10.15 -10.88
C GLY A 343 6.09 9.31 -9.59
N GLN A 344 5.51 9.77 -8.47
CA GLN A 344 5.49 8.99 -7.23
C GLN A 344 4.29 8.02 -7.16
N MET A 345 4.52 6.84 -6.58
CA MET A 345 3.50 5.82 -6.33
C MET A 345 2.93 5.96 -4.92
N TYR A 346 1.64 5.65 -4.73
CA TYR A 346 0.94 5.75 -3.44
C TYR A 346 1.06 7.15 -2.78
N ALA A 347 0.90 8.20 -3.58
CA ALA A 347 1.14 9.59 -3.17
C ALA A 347 -0.10 10.51 -3.27
N GLY A 348 -1.28 9.96 -3.60
CA GLY A 348 -2.51 10.72 -3.82
C GLY A 348 -2.31 11.90 -4.78
N ARG A 349 -2.02 11.60 -6.05
CA ARG A 349 -1.50 12.60 -7.01
C ARG A 349 -2.56 13.54 -7.57
N THR A 350 -3.82 13.13 -7.61
CA THR A 350 -4.94 13.82 -8.26
C THR A 350 -5.94 14.34 -7.22
N VAL A 351 -6.83 15.25 -7.62
CA VAL A 351 -7.88 15.82 -6.73
C VAL A 351 -8.83 14.75 -6.20
N VAL A 352 -9.15 13.76 -7.04
CA VAL A 352 -10.03 12.63 -6.72
C VAL A 352 -9.41 11.31 -7.17
N TYR A 353 -9.90 10.21 -6.60
CA TYR A 353 -9.62 8.83 -7.01
C TYR A 353 -10.91 7.99 -7.06
N GLU A 354 -10.87 6.87 -7.77
CA GLU A 354 -11.96 5.88 -7.80
C GLU A 354 -11.61 4.63 -7.00
N GLU A 355 -12.56 4.17 -6.19
CA GLU A 355 -12.56 2.84 -5.56
C GLU A 355 -13.70 1.99 -6.09
N THR A 356 -13.45 0.71 -6.29
CA THR A 356 -14.47 -0.20 -6.83
C THR A 356 -14.48 -1.56 -6.15
N THR A 357 -15.65 -2.20 -6.18
CA THR A 357 -15.83 -3.59 -5.75
C THR A 357 -16.04 -4.52 -6.93
N ARG A 358 -15.43 -5.71 -6.92
CA ARG A 358 -15.63 -6.74 -7.94
C ARG A 358 -17.04 -7.32 -7.79
N ASP A 359 -17.74 -7.49 -8.92
CA ASP A 359 -19.05 -8.12 -8.96
C ASP A 359 -18.91 -9.65 -8.97
N VAL A 360 -18.68 -10.22 -7.79
CA VAL A 360 -18.54 -11.67 -7.61
C VAL A 360 -18.90 -12.07 -6.18
N GLU A 361 -19.64 -13.16 -6.05
CA GLU A 361 -19.77 -13.89 -4.79
C GLU A 361 -18.75 -15.02 -4.75
N LEU A 362 -17.85 -14.98 -3.76
CA LEU A 362 -16.80 -15.98 -3.57
C LEU A 362 -16.91 -16.61 -2.18
N VAL A 363 -17.03 -17.94 -2.17
CA VAL A 363 -16.93 -18.75 -0.97
C VAL A 363 -15.82 -19.77 -1.16
N LEU A 364 -14.76 -19.65 -0.39
CA LEU A 364 -13.60 -20.55 -0.44
C LEU A 364 -13.86 -21.79 0.41
N GLY A 365 -13.69 -22.95 -0.20
CA GLY A 365 -13.92 -24.25 0.43
C GLY A 365 -12.82 -24.66 1.40
N ARG A 366 -13.18 -25.53 2.34
CA ARG A 366 -12.27 -26.04 3.38
C ARG A 366 -11.06 -26.77 2.82
N ALA A 367 -11.20 -27.46 1.68
CA ALA A 367 -10.10 -28.21 1.06
C ALA A 367 -8.89 -27.33 0.71
N LEU A 368 -9.14 -26.08 0.29
CA LEU A 368 -8.08 -25.12 -0.01
C LEU A 368 -7.31 -24.70 1.26
N VAL A 369 -8.05 -24.46 2.34
CA VAL A 369 -7.46 -24.07 3.63
C VAL A 369 -6.63 -25.21 4.21
N ASP A 370 -7.09 -26.45 4.08
CA ASP A 370 -6.36 -27.62 4.58
C ASP A 370 -5.02 -27.84 3.84
N GLU A 371 -4.99 -27.67 2.52
CA GLU A 371 -3.75 -27.75 1.72
C GLU A 371 -2.79 -26.57 1.98
N LEU A 372 -3.32 -25.42 2.39
CA LEU A 372 -2.51 -24.26 2.78
C LEU A 372 -1.93 -24.39 4.19
N ALA A 373 -2.62 -25.10 5.10
CA ALA A 373 -2.39 -25.02 6.53
C ALA A 373 -0.96 -25.36 6.96
N ALA A 374 -0.50 -26.59 6.67
CA ALA A 374 0.80 -27.07 7.11
C ALA A 374 1.99 -26.28 6.52
N PRO A 375 2.07 -26.00 5.20
CA PRO A 375 3.17 -25.21 4.66
C PRO A 375 3.13 -23.75 5.11
N LEU A 376 1.94 -23.15 5.24
CA LEU A 376 1.83 -21.76 5.73
C LEU A 376 2.22 -21.64 7.20
N ALA A 377 1.94 -22.64 8.04
CA ALA A 377 2.34 -22.65 9.45
C ALA A 377 3.86 -22.52 9.65
N ILE A 378 4.68 -23.06 8.74
CA ILE A 378 6.15 -22.90 8.76
C ILE A 378 6.53 -21.42 8.55
N VAL A 379 5.88 -20.76 7.58
CA VAL A 379 6.12 -19.34 7.28
C VAL A 379 5.61 -18.45 8.43
N LEU A 380 4.48 -18.80 9.04
CA LEU A 380 3.90 -18.09 10.20
C LEU A 380 4.77 -18.22 11.44
N GLN A 381 5.36 -19.40 11.71
CA GLN A 381 6.31 -19.60 12.80
C GLN A 381 7.55 -18.70 12.62
N ALA A 382 8.06 -18.61 11.39
CA ALA A 382 9.17 -17.70 11.07
C ALA A 382 8.78 -16.22 11.26
N ALA A 383 7.54 -15.85 10.93
CA ALA A 383 7.00 -14.51 11.19
C ALA A 383 6.91 -14.22 12.70
N ARG A 384 6.41 -15.16 13.51
CA ARG A 384 6.40 -15.03 14.98
C ARG A 384 7.81 -14.79 15.51
N TRP A 385 8.78 -15.62 15.11
CA TRP A 385 10.18 -15.47 15.51
C TRP A 385 10.72 -14.09 15.16
N LEU A 386 10.49 -13.62 13.93
CA LEU A 386 11.00 -12.32 13.50
C LEU A 386 10.37 -11.18 14.31
N THR A 387 9.07 -11.25 14.61
CA THR A 387 8.42 -10.26 15.47
C THR A 387 9.00 -10.28 16.88
N ALA A 388 9.29 -11.46 17.44
CA ALA A 388 9.84 -11.61 18.77
C ALA A 388 11.25 -11.01 18.87
N GLU A 389 12.12 -11.26 17.88
CA GLU A 389 13.46 -10.69 17.85
C GLU A 389 13.44 -9.16 17.66
N PHE A 390 12.58 -8.64 16.79
CA PHE A 390 12.41 -7.19 16.61
C PHE A 390 11.85 -6.54 17.88
N GLY A 391 10.87 -7.18 18.51
CA GLY A 391 10.29 -6.74 19.78
C GLY A 391 11.33 -6.68 20.89
N ARG A 392 12.17 -7.73 21.02
CA ARG A 392 13.27 -7.78 22.00
C ARG A 392 14.31 -6.69 21.74
N ALA A 393 14.78 -6.55 20.51
CA ALA A 393 15.76 -5.52 20.16
C ALA A 393 15.21 -4.11 20.44
N CYS A 394 13.94 -3.85 20.13
CA CYS A 394 13.30 -2.59 20.46
C CYS A 394 13.15 -2.39 21.97
N ALA A 395 12.75 -3.43 22.71
CA ALA A 395 12.62 -3.41 24.16
C ALA A 395 13.96 -3.08 24.83
N ASP A 396 15.06 -3.68 24.37
CA ASP A 396 16.42 -3.42 24.85
C ASP A 396 16.79 -1.93 24.66
N VAL A 397 16.56 -1.39 23.45
CA VAL A 397 16.82 0.04 23.14
C VAL A 397 16.00 0.98 24.03
N VAL A 398 14.69 0.75 24.18
CA VAL A 398 13.85 1.64 25.00
C VAL A 398 14.13 1.48 26.49
N ALA A 399 14.60 0.31 26.93
CA ALA A 399 15.02 0.08 28.32
C ALA A 399 16.31 0.86 28.65
N GLU A 400 17.30 0.84 27.77
CA GLU A 400 18.52 1.64 27.92
C GLU A 400 18.19 3.15 27.96
N LEU A 401 17.38 3.63 27.01
CA LEU A 401 16.93 5.03 26.99
C LEU A 401 16.13 5.42 28.25
N TYR A 402 15.29 4.51 28.76
CA TYR A 402 14.57 4.77 30.01
C TYR A 402 15.56 4.94 31.17
N GLU A 403 16.55 4.08 31.32
CA GLU A 403 17.55 4.20 32.40
C GLU A 403 18.43 5.45 32.27
N GLU A 404 18.76 5.88 31.05
CA GLU A 404 19.50 7.13 30.81
C GLU A 404 18.68 8.38 31.16
N LEU A 405 17.39 8.36 30.87
CA LEU A 405 16.47 9.47 31.15
C LEU A 405 15.95 9.44 32.59
N HIS A 406 15.93 8.27 33.22
CA HIS A 406 15.43 8.10 34.58
C HIS A 406 16.38 8.79 35.57
N GLY A 407 15.85 9.84 36.21
CA GLY A 407 16.55 10.57 37.26
C GLY A 407 15.57 11.05 38.32
N THR A 408 15.69 12.32 38.72
CA THR A 408 14.76 12.96 39.68
C THR A 408 13.43 13.36 39.05
N GLU A 409 13.33 13.39 37.72
CA GLU A 409 12.11 13.74 36.99
C GLU A 409 11.46 12.52 36.33
N PRO A 410 10.12 12.50 36.16
CA PRO A 410 9.43 11.45 35.42
C PRO A 410 9.87 11.39 33.95
N VAL A 411 10.05 10.18 33.42
CA VAL A 411 10.37 9.96 32.00
C VAL A 411 9.11 10.15 31.16
N ARG A 412 9.19 11.00 30.13
CA ARG A 412 8.08 11.24 29.19
C ARG A 412 8.24 10.41 27.94
N LEU A 413 7.12 9.90 27.41
CA LEU A 413 7.09 9.11 26.18
C LEU A 413 7.65 9.89 24.98
N GLY A 414 7.38 11.20 24.90
CA GLY A 414 7.89 12.05 23.82
C GLY A 414 9.42 12.07 23.72
N ASP A 415 10.12 11.97 24.85
CA ASP A 415 11.58 11.98 24.91
C ASP A 415 12.15 10.63 24.44
N VAL A 416 11.61 9.54 25.00
CA VAL A 416 11.95 8.17 24.62
C VAL A 416 11.70 7.94 23.12
N TRP A 417 10.52 8.34 22.63
CA TRP A 417 10.14 8.19 21.22
C TRP A 417 11.12 8.89 20.28
N ARG A 418 11.50 10.14 20.59
CA ARG A 418 12.39 10.94 19.73
C ARG A 418 13.81 10.37 19.68
N LEU A 419 14.33 9.85 20.79
CA LEU A 419 15.66 9.23 20.83
C LEU A 419 15.65 7.84 20.18
N ALA A 420 14.63 7.02 20.47
CA ALA A 420 14.53 5.65 19.96
C ALA A 420 14.45 5.59 18.43
N GLN A 421 13.80 6.55 17.76
CA GLN A 421 13.74 6.59 16.30
C GLN A 421 15.13 6.57 15.65
N GLY A 422 16.08 7.35 16.16
CA GLY A 422 17.44 7.40 15.59
C GLY A 422 18.18 6.07 15.73
N LEU A 423 17.97 5.36 16.84
CA LEU A 423 18.64 4.10 17.16
C LEU A 423 18.03 2.90 16.43
N LEU A 424 16.72 2.91 16.20
CA LEU A 424 16.03 1.82 15.50
C LEU A 424 16.16 1.90 13.96
N PHE A 425 16.38 3.10 13.41
CA PHE A 425 16.42 3.36 11.96
C PHE A 425 17.82 3.63 11.40
N SER A 426 18.90 3.43 12.16
CA SER A 426 20.26 3.60 11.61
C SER A 426 20.50 2.63 10.46
N VAL A 427 20.96 3.14 9.32
CA VAL A 427 21.17 2.38 8.07
C VAL A 427 22.39 1.46 8.18
N GLU A 428 23.37 1.84 9.01
CA GLU A 428 24.57 1.05 9.32
C GLU A 428 24.43 0.54 10.78
N ASP A 429 24.69 -0.75 10.98
CA ASP A 429 24.73 -1.44 12.28
C ASP A 429 23.49 -1.36 13.19
N SER A 430 22.28 -1.20 12.64
CA SER A 430 21.06 -1.33 13.45
C SER A 430 20.81 -2.79 13.88
N PRO A 431 20.27 -3.01 15.10
CA PRO A 431 19.88 -4.34 15.57
C PRO A 431 18.97 -5.07 14.56
N THR A 432 18.04 -4.34 13.94
CA THR A 432 17.06 -4.85 12.97
C THR A 432 17.71 -5.39 11.70
N GLY A 433 18.77 -4.73 11.19
CA GLY A 433 19.53 -5.20 10.04
C GLY A 433 20.22 -6.54 10.30
N SER A 434 20.82 -6.71 11.47
CA SER A 434 21.47 -7.97 11.87
C SER A 434 20.45 -9.13 11.97
N ILE A 435 19.27 -8.86 12.52
CA ILE A 435 18.20 -9.85 12.65
C ILE A 435 17.66 -10.24 11.28
N ALA A 436 17.50 -9.29 10.35
CA ALA A 436 17.07 -9.58 8.98
C ALA A 436 18.08 -10.46 8.21
N ALA A 437 19.38 -10.24 8.42
CA ALA A 437 20.43 -11.09 7.86
C ALA A 437 20.40 -12.51 8.46
N ASP A 438 20.25 -12.64 9.78
CA ASP A 438 20.10 -13.95 10.45
C ASP A 438 18.83 -14.68 10.00
N PHE A 439 17.71 -13.97 9.85
CA PHE A 439 16.46 -14.51 9.32
C PHE A 439 16.67 -15.16 7.94
N THR A 440 17.33 -14.46 7.03
CA THR A 440 17.63 -14.96 5.68
C THR A 440 18.57 -16.17 5.74
N ALA A 441 19.60 -16.13 6.59
CA ALA A 441 20.54 -17.23 6.78
C ALA A 441 19.88 -18.50 7.35
N ARG A 442 18.92 -18.34 8.27
CA ARG A 442 18.11 -19.44 8.82
C ARG A 442 17.28 -20.13 7.75
N TRP A 443 16.63 -19.37 6.86
CA TRP A 443 15.93 -19.95 5.72
C TRP A 443 16.87 -20.70 4.77
N SER A 444 18.01 -20.11 4.42
CA SER A 444 19.01 -20.79 3.58
C SER A 444 19.44 -22.13 4.16
N ARG A 445 19.67 -22.20 5.49
CA ARG A 445 20.01 -23.44 6.19
C ARG A 445 18.84 -24.44 6.25
N LEU A 446 17.63 -23.96 6.51
CA LEU A 446 16.44 -24.80 6.58
C LEU A 446 16.18 -25.50 5.24
N PHE A 447 16.26 -24.74 4.14
CA PHE A 447 16.12 -25.23 2.77
C PHE A 447 17.35 -25.94 2.21
N GLY A 448 18.50 -25.87 2.89
CA GLY A 448 19.74 -26.49 2.44
C GLY A 448 20.31 -25.87 1.16
N LEU A 449 20.08 -24.57 0.93
CA LEU A 449 20.40 -23.90 -0.33
C LEU A 449 21.89 -23.97 -0.69
N ASP A 450 22.77 -23.91 0.32
CA ASP A 450 24.22 -23.95 0.13
C ASP A 450 24.72 -25.30 -0.43
N SER A 451 23.90 -26.34 -0.37
CA SER A 451 24.22 -27.68 -0.88
C SER A 451 23.62 -27.98 -2.26
N LEU A 452 22.84 -27.04 -2.83
CA LEU A 452 22.18 -27.26 -4.10
C LEU A 452 23.13 -27.04 -5.29
N PRO A 453 22.93 -27.79 -6.39
CA PRO A 453 23.55 -27.46 -7.68
C PRO A 453 23.16 -26.05 -8.12
N THR A 454 24.11 -25.33 -8.74
CA THR A 454 23.91 -23.93 -9.15
C THR A 454 22.83 -23.77 -10.24
N ASP A 455 22.49 -24.83 -10.95
CA ASP A 455 21.49 -24.87 -12.02
C ASP A 455 20.14 -25.49 -11.59
N GLN A 456 19.99 -25.87 -10.31
CA GLN A 456 18.76 -26.46 -9.78
C GLN A 456 17.56 -25.54 -10.08
N ALA A 457 16.60 -26.02 -10.88
CA ALA A 457 15.48 -25.20 -11.30
C ALA A 457 14.40 -25.07 -10.22
N GLU A 458 14.11 -26.16 -9.52
CA GLU A 458 13.03 -26.27 -8.53
C GLU A 458 13.50 -27.07 -7.32
N LEU A 459 12.99 -26.73 -6.14
CA LEU A 459 13.20 -27.41 -4.88
C LEU A 459 11.83 -27.72 -4.27
N GLN A 460 11.47 -29.00 -4.26
CA GLN A 460 10.25 -29.49 -3.64
C GLN A 460 10.57 -30.02 -2.23
N LEU A 461 9.84 -29.52 -1.23
CA LEU A 461 10.02 -29.85 0.17
C LEU A 461 8.68 -30.32 0.75
N SER A 462 8.73 -31.14 1.80
CA SER A 462 7.55 -31.54 2.56
C SER A 462 7.40 -30.70 3.84
N SER A 463 6.20 -30.21 4.14
CA SER A 463 5.98 -29.53 5.42
C SER A 463 6.19 -30.49 6.60
N ALA A 464 5.82 -31.78 6.46
CA ALA A 464 5.98 -32.79 7.50
C ALA A 464 7.46 -33.02 7.86
N GLU A 465 8.36 -32.98 6.88
CA GLU A 465 9.80 -33.12 7.09
C GLU A 465 10.44 -31.83 7.62
N LEU A 466 9.91 -30.67 7.25
CA LEU A 466 10.43 -29.37 7.66
C LEU A 466 9.94 -28.93 9.04
N ALA A 467 8.73 -29.31 9.47
CA ALA A 467 8.06 -28.73 10.63
C ALA A 467 8.90 -28.76 11.91
N GLY A 468 9.50 -29.91 12.24
CA GLY A 468 10.34 -30.05 13.43
C GLY A 468 11.58 -29.16 13.38
N ARG A 469 12.32 -29.18 12.26
CA ARG A 469 13.50 -28.32 12.05
C ARG A 469 13.14 -26.84 12.03
N ALA A 470 12.00 -26.47 11.45
CA ALA A 470 11.52 -25.10 11.42
C ALA A 470 11.16 -24.61 12.82
N ALA A 471 10.53 -25.44 13.65
CA ALA A 471 10.22 -25.11 15.04
C ALA A 471 11.48 -24.86 15.88
N GLU A 472 12.57 -25.63 15.64
CA GLU A 472 13.86 -25.41 16.28
C GLU A 472 14.57 -24.13 15.77
N VAL A 473 14.60 -23.95 14.44
CA VAL A 473 15.30 -22.83 13.80
C VAL A 473 14.59 -21.49 14.05
N PHE A 474 13.27 -21.48 14.13
CA PHE A 474 12.45 -20.30 14.39
C PHE A 474 11.73 -20.42 15.73
N ALA A 475 12.43 -20.89 16.76
CA ALA A 475 11.87 -21.06 18.10
C ALA A 475 11.41 -19.72 18.69
N ALA A 476 10.10 -19.56 18.89
CA ALA A 476 9.50 -18.41 19.54
C ALA A 476 8.16 -18.80 20.17
N ASP A 477 8.01 -18.48 21.45
CA ASP A 477 6.83 -18.85 22.24
C ASP A 477 5.63 -17.92 21.98
N ARG A 478 5.89 -16.66 21.60
CA ARG A 478 4.88 -15.60 21.46
C ARG A 478 5.34 -14.51 20.48
N PRO A 479 4.41 -13.72 19.91
CA PRO A 479 4.75 -12.53 19.13
C PRO A 479 5.40 -11.43 19.98
N GLY A 480 6.15 -10.54 19.32
CA GLY A 480 6.95 -9.50 20.00
C GLY A 480 6.18 -8.32 20.60
N TRP A 481 4.92 -8.11 20.18
CA TRP A 481 4.00 -7.09 20.70
C TRP A 481 2.55 -7.48 20.38
N THR A 482 1.56 -6.75 20.88
CA THR A 482 0.15 -7.17 20.83
C THR A 482 -0.37 -7.37 19.40
N SER A 483 -0.15 -6.39 18.52
CA SER A 483 -0.60 -6.47 17.11
C SER A 483 0.24 -7.41 16.24
N ALA A 484 1.43 -7.82 16.67
CA ALA A 484 2.25 -8.82 15.96
C ALA A 484 1.64 -10.23 15.97
N ARG A 485 0.56 -10.44 16.72
CA ARG A 485 -0.27 -11.65 16.69
C ARG A 485 -1.01 -11.87 15.36
N VAL A 486 -1.18 -10.81 14.57
CA VAL A 486 -1.95 -10.85 13.32
C VAL A 486 -1.01 -10.74 12.13
N HIS A 487 -1.12 -11.67 11.19
CA HIS A 487 -0.35 -11.66 9.95
C HIS A 487 -1.27 -11.73 8.74
N SER A 488 -0.82 -11.16 7.62
CA SER A 488 -1.60 -11.12 6.39
C SER A 488 -0.80 -11.67 5.21
N PRO A 489 -0.89 -12.98 4.91
CA PRO A 489 -0.35 -13.53 3.68
C PRO A 489 -1.27 -13.24 2.48
N ASP A 490 -0.64 -12.90 1.36
CA ASP A 490 -1.27 -12.82 0.05
C ASP A 490 -1.05 -14.15 -0.69
N ILE A 491 -2.13 -14.83 -1.04
CA ILE A 491 -2.13 -16.15 -1.68
C ILE A 491 -2.73 -16.03 -3.08
N GLN A 492 -1.98 -16.47 -4.08
CA GLN A 492 -2.49 -16.68 -5.43
C GLN A 492 -2.75 -18.17 -5.63
N ILE A 493 -3.78 -18.49 -6.39
CA ILE A 493 -4.14 -19.88 -6.72
C ILE A 493 -3.87 -20.08 -8.20
N CYS A 494 -3.07 -21.08 -8.54
CA CYS A 494 -2.83 -21.55 -9.89
C CYS A 494 -3.79 -22.70 -10.17
N ALA A 495 -4.85 -22.44 -10.94
CA ALA A 495 -5.82 -23.46 -11.34
C ALA A 495 -6.48 -23.07 -12.67
N ARG A 496 -6.81 -24.06 -13.51
CA ARG A 496 -7.46 -23.84 -14.81
C ARG A 496 -8.92 -23.40 -14.68
N SER A 497 -9.59 -23.80 -13.60
CA SER A 497 -10.97 -23.44 -13.29
C SER A 497 -11.29 -23.75 -11.83
N VAL A 498 -12.48 -23.34 -11.38
CA VAL A 498 -13.01 -23.68 -10.06
C VAL A 498 -13.25 -25.19 -9.92
N GLU A 499 -13.70 -25.86 -10.99
CA GLU A 499 -13.89 -27.31 -11.00
C GLU A 499 -12.57 -28.07 -10.88
N ALA A 500 -11.50 -27.60 -11.54
CA ALA A 500 -10.16 -28.17 -11.38
C ALA A 500 -9.66 -28.00 -9.95
N MET A 501 -9.83 -26.81 -9.37
CA MET A 501 -9.51 -26.56 -7.97
C MET A 501 -10.26 -27.51 -7.02
N ASN A 502 -11.57 -27.71 -7.21
CA ASN A 502 -12.37 -28.62 -6.38
C ASN A 502 -12.01 -30.11 -6.57
N ARG A 503 -11.37 -30.49 -7.70
CA ARG A 503 -10.77 -31.82 -7.89
C ARG A 503 -9.38 -31.95 -7.27
N GLY A 504 -8.83 -30.90 -6.66
CA GLY A 504 -7.47 -30.89 -6.11
C GLY A 504 -6.38 -30.63 -7.16
N GLU A 505 -6.74 -30.14 -8.35
CA GLU A 505 -5.82 -29.82 -9.46
C GLU A 505 -5.40 -28.35 -9.39
N PHE A 506 -4.66 -27.97 -8.35
CA PHE A 506 -4.17 -26.61 -8.16
C PHE A 506 -2.82 -26.56 -7.43
N GLN A 507 -2.16 -25.41 -7.56
CA GLN A 507 -0.99 -25.00 -6.78
C GLN A 507 -1.29 -23.66 -6.08
N LEU A 508 -0.67 -23.43 -4.94
CA LEU A 508 -0.76 -22.16 -4.20
C LEU A 508 0.56 -21.41 -4.34
N VAL A 509 0.50 -20.08 -4.39
CA VAL A 509 1.69 -19.24 -4.45
C VAL A 509 1.58 -18.16 -3.38
N LEU A 510 2.57 -18.10 -2.50
CA LEU A 510 2.74 -16.98 -1.58
C LEU A 510 3.20 -15.76 -2.41
N GLY A 511 2.28 -14.83 -2.63
CA GLY A 511 2.54 -13.58 -3.34
C GLY A 511 3.43 -12.65 -2.52
N GLU A 512 2.96 -12.33 -1.32
CA GLU A 512 3.66 -11.50 -0.33
C GLU A 512 3.25 -11.95 1.08
N MET A 513 4.13 -11.74 2.05
CA MET A 513 3.84 -11.96 3.46
C MET A 513 3.93 -10.62 4.20
N HIS A 514 2.83 -10.21 4.82
CA HIS A 514 2.76 -8.99 5.64
C HIS A 514 2.69 -9.39 7.12
N PRO A 515 3.83 -9.65 7.79
CA PRO A 515 3.82 -9.98 9.21
C PRO A 515 3.42 -8.76 10.06
N ALA A 516 2.70 -8.98 11.17
CA ALA A 516 2.27 -7.91 12.08
C ALA A 516 1.45 -6.80 11.39
N SER A 517 0.68 -7.16 10.37
CA SER A 517 -0.11 -6.23 9.55
C SER A 517 -1.58 -6.59 9.60
N ILE A 518 -2.43 -5.56 9.73
CA ILE A 518 -3.89 -5.69 9.87
C ILE A 518 -4.57 -4.91 8.74
N PRO A 519 -4.45 -5.38 7.48
CA PRO A 519 -4.93 -4.62 6.34
C PRO A 519 -6.45 -4.47 6.34
N PHE A 520 -7.20 -5.35 7.00
CA PHE A 520 -8.67 -5.27 7.07
C PHE A 520 -9.17 -3.97 7.75
N ASP A 521 -8.33 -3.32 8.56
CA ASP A 521 -8.60 -2.02 9.15
C ASP A 521 -8.46 -0.86 8.14
N SER A 522 -7.84 -1.06 6.98
CA SER A 522 -7.60 0.05 6.04
C SER A 522 -8.89 0.53 5.34
N ALA A 523 -8.99 1.84 5.14
CA ALA A 523 -10.16 2.50 4.56
C ALA A 523 -10.49 1.97 3.15
N VAL A 524 -9.49 1.60 2.35
CA VAL A 524 -9.65 0.95 1.04
C VAL A 524 -10.48 -0.33 1.08
N PHE A 525 -10.45 -1.08 2.19
CA PHE A 525 -11.16 -2.36 2.31
C PHE A 525 -12.38 -2.26 3.24
N ALA A 526 -12.20 -1.65 4.42
CA ALA A 526 -13.22 -1.57 5.46
C ALA A 526 -14.51 -0.91 4.98
N MET A 527 -14.41 0.12 4.13
CA MET A 527 -15.57 0.84 3.58
C MET A 527 -16.49 -0.03 2.70
N TRP A 528 -15.99 -1.18 2.22
CA TRP A 528 -16.71 -2.11 1.36
C TRP A 528 -17.25 -3.33 2.08
N HIS A 529 -16.88 -3.53 3.35
CA HIS A 529 -17.37 -4.67 4.13
C HIS A 529 -18.88 -4.52 4.38
N ALA A 530 -19.63 -5.62 4.31
CA ALA A 530 -21.08 -5.59 4.53
C ALA A 530 -21.45 -5.23 5.98
N ASP A 531 -20.56 -5.55 6.93
CA ASP A 531 -20.71 -5.23 8.35
C ASP A 531 -19.38 -4.77 8.96
N PRO A 532 -18.95 -3.50 8.76
CA PRO A 532 -17.69 -3.00 9.30
C PRO A 532 -17.63 -3.07 10.84
N ALA A 533 -18.78 -3.06 11.53
CA ALA A 533 -18.85 -3.17 12.98
C ALA A 533 -18.49 -4.58 13.47
N ALA A 534 -18.91 -5.63 12.75
CA ALA A 534 -18.46 -6.99 13.04
C ALA A 534 -16.94 -7.16 12.81
N LEU A 535 -16.40 -6.54 11.77
CA LEU A 535 -14.96 -6.54 11.49
C LEU A 535 -14.18 -5.86 12.62
N ARG A 536 -14.68 -4.73 13.11
CA ARG A 536 -14.16 -4.04 14.30
C ARG A 536 -14.22 -4.92 15.55
N ALA A 537 -15.37 -5.56 15.84
CA ALA A 537 -15.53 -6.41 17.01
C ALA A 537 -14.62 -7.65 16.99
N ALA A 538 -14.36 -8.21 15.80
CA ALA A 538 -13.38 -9.27 15.59
C ALA A 538 -11.96 -8.79 15.95
N MET A 539 -11.57 -7.58 15.52
CA MET A 539 -10.27 -7.01 15.88
C MET A 539 -10.16 -6.79 17.38
N ASP A 540 -11.21 -6.28 18.02
CA ASP A 540 -11.23 -6.03 19.46
C ASP A 540 -11.09 -7.33 20.26
N THR A 541 -11.56 -8.45 19.72
CA THR A 541 -11.39 -9.79 20.33
C THR A 541 -9.94 -10.29 20.23
N ASP A 542 -9.23 -9.99 19.14
CA ASP A 542 -7.86 -10.48 18.94
C ASP A 542 -6.78 -9.57 19.55
N LEU A 543 -7.03 -8.26 19.58
CA LEU A 543 -6.05 -7.22 19.91
C LEU A 543 -6.43 -6.37 21.12
N GLY A 544 -7.63 -6.55 21.66
CA GLY A 544 -8.20 -5.70 22.69
C GLY A 544 -8.98 -4.51 22.13
N PRO A 545 -9.93 -3.95 22.91
CA PRO A 545 -10.87 -2.94 22.44
C PRO A 545 -10.28 -1.52 22.34
N ALA A 546 -9.08 -1.31 22.89
CA ALA A 546 -8.40 -0.02 22.97
C ALA A 546 -7.06 -0.05 22.23
N ARG A 547 -6.98 0.63 21.09
CA ARG A 547 -5.77 0.69 20.27
C ARG A 547 -5.15 2.08 20.26
N LEU A 548 -3.83 2.12 20.32
CA LEU A 548 -3.07 3.36 20.24
C LEU A 548 -2.53 3.54 18.81
N ARG A 549 -2.84 4.68 18.18
CA ARG A 549 -2.42 5.00 16.81
C ARG A 549 -1.52 6.22 16.80
N LEU A 550 -0.47 6.20 15.99
CA LEU A 550 0.44 7.33 15.85
C LEU A 550 -0.06 8.28 14.75
N LEU A 551 -0.03 9.58 15.03
CA LEU A 551 -0.25 10.60 14.03
C LEU A 551 1.08 10.99 13.40
N TYR A 552 1.25 10.64 12.13
CA TYR A 552 2.46 10.94 11.38
C TYR A 552 2.43 12.35 10.78
N PRO A 553 3.60 13.02 10.68
CA PRO A 553 3.70 14.31 10.01
C PRO A 553 3.42 14.21 8.51
N GLU A 554 3.13 15.35 7.90
CA GLU A 554 2.97 15.45 6.46
C GLU A 554 4.25 14.97 5.73
N GLY A 555 4.06 14.16 4.68
CA GLY A 555 5.18 13.60 3.91
C GLY A 555 5.73 12.27 4.43
N PHE A 556 5.20 11.73 5.53
CA PHE A 556 5.54 10.35 5.93
C PHE A 556 5.16 9.37 4.80
N PRO A 557 6.07 8.49 4.35
CA PRO A 557 5.85 7.68 3.17
C PRO A 557 4.59 6.79 3.25
N ARG A 558 3.95 6.57 2.10
CA ARG A 558 2.82 5.64 1.92
C ARG A 558 1.57 5.97 2.75
N GLN A 559 1.42 7.22 3.21
CA GLN A 559 0.21 7.71 3.87
C GLN A 559 -0.69 8.42 2.84
N THR A 560 -1.85 7.84 2.55
CA THR A 560 -2.86 8.43 1.64
C THR A 560 -4.26 8.27 2.21
N THR A 561 -5.21 9.05 1.72
CA THR A 561 -6.64 9.01 2.11
C THR A 561 -7.22 7.60 2.17
N ARG A 562 -6.82 6.73 1.24
CA ARG A 562 -7.32 5.35 1.11
C ARG A 562 -6.56 4.30 1.93
N THR A 563 -5.32 4.58 2.32
CA THR A 563 -4.46 3.62 3.03
C THR A 563 -4.45 3.81 4.54
N GLN A 564 -5.08 4.87 5.04
CA GLN A 564 -5.33 5.05 6.47
C GLN A 564 -6.27 3.98 7.04
N HIS A 565 -6.30 3.90 8.37
CA HIS A 565 -7.29 3.10 9.08
C HIS A 565 -8.72 3.62 8.86
N GLY A 566 -9.68 2.73 8.99
CA GLY A 566 -11.10 2.96 8.75
C GLY A 566 -12.02 2.33 9.80
N LEU A 567 -11.47 1.59 10.78
CA LEU A 567 -12.24 0.99 11.88
C LEU A 567 -11.86 1.64 13.22
N ASP A 568 -12.32 2.88 13.41
CA ASP A 568 -12.22 3.61 14.67
C ASP A 568 -13.16 3.07 15.75
N GLY A 569 -12.85 3.37 17.01
CA GLY A 569 -13.68 2.97 18.13
C GLY A 569 -13.41 3.78 19.38
N PRO A 570 -14.34 3.71 20.35
CA PRO A 570 -14.46 4.71 21.41
C PRO A 570 -13.35 4.67 22.45
N LEU A 571 -12.62 3.54 22.57
CA LEU A 571 -11.51 3.38 23.50
C LEU A 571 -10.15 3.55 22.84
N ASP A 572 -10.11 3.82 21.52
CA ASP A 572 -8.86 4.06 20.82
C ASP A 572 -8.22 5.37 21.30
N GLY A 573 -6.92 5.52 21.05
CA GLY A 573 -6.17 6.74 21.31
C GLY A 573 -5.32 7.11 20.10
N GLN A 574 -5.06 8.40 19.90
CA GLN A 574 -4.16 8.93 18.88
C GLN A 574 -3.00 9.67 19.56
N LEU A 575 -1.77 9.22 19.37
CA LEU A 575 -0.58 9.87 19.90
C LEU A 575 -0.04 10.91 18.91
N GLY A 576 0.04 12.15 19.38
CA GLY A 576 0.69 13.25 18.68
C GLY A 576 2.21 13.24 18.88
N VAL A 577 2.98 12.98 17.83
CA VAL A 577 4.45 12.81 17.93
C VAL A 577 5.27 13.98 17.35
N ASP A 578 4.65 14.80 16.50
CA ASP A 578 5.27 15.98 15.88
C ASP A 578 4.17 16.96 15.41
N GLN A 579 4.41 17.77 14.37
CA GLN A 579 3.49 18.68 13.68
C GLN A 579 2.45 17.94 12.82
N ALA A 580 1.99 16.77 13.26
CA ALA A 580 0.98 15.98 12.56
C ALA A 580 -0.36 16.73 12.47
N ARG A 581 -1.10 16.48 11.39
CA ARG A 581 -2.39 17.12 11.11
C ARG A 581 -3.51 16.09 11.06
N GLY A 582 -4.75 16.57 11.11
CA GLY A 582 -5.95 15.73 10.96
C GLY A 582 -6.25 14.82 12.14
N ALA A 583 -5.80 15.20 13.34
CA ALA A 583 -6.09 14.49 14.58
C ALA A 583 -7.61 14.44 14.85
N ASN A 584 -8.10 13.29 15.31
CA ASN A 584 -9.37 13.24 16.00
C ASN A 584 -9.16 13.77 17.44
N VAL A 585 -9.63 14.99 17.69
CA VAL A 585 -9.46 15.69 18.98
C VAL A 585 -10.10 14.99 20.18
N ASP A 586 -11.04 14.06 19.95
CA ASP A 586 -11.64 13.24 21.01
C ASP A 586 -10.73 12.07 21.42
N LEU A 587 -9.84 11.64 20.52
CA LEU A 587 -8.90 10.53 20.74
C LEU A 587 -7.46 11.00 20.99
N LEU A 588 -7.16 12.27 20.69
CA LEU A 588 -5.81 12.81 20.72
C LEU A 588 -5.23 12.89 22.13
N VAL A 589 -4.02 12.37 22.28
CA VAL A 589 -3.19 12.45 23.47
C VAL A 589 -1.80 12.93 23.05
N SER A 590 -1.30 13.95 23.74
CA SER A 590 0.06 14.42 23.51
C SER A 590 1.05 13.47 24.16
N MET A 591 2.04 12.98 23.40
CA MET A 591 3.11 12.13 23.95
C MET A 591 3.88 12.80 25.11
N SER A 592 3.91 14.13 25.16
CA SER A 592 4.56 14.88 26.23
C SER A 592 3.81 14.82 27.57
N THR A 593 2.54 14.40 27.58
CA THR A 593 1.77 14.12 28.81
C THR A 593 1.84 12.66 29.25
N VAL A 594 2.30 11.77 28.38
CA VAL A 594 2.35 10.34 28.66
C VAL A 594 3.65 10.04 29.38
N LEU A 595 3.53 9.41 30.54
CA LEU A 595 4.69 9.00 31.34
C LEU A 595 5.09 7.58 30.96
N VAL A 596 6.37 7.29 31.04
CA VAL A 596 6.89 5.93 30.94
C VAL A 596 7.27 5.49 32.34
N ASP A 597 6.75 4.35 32.78
CA ASP A 597 7.03 3.80 34.10
C ASP A 597 7.22 2.27 34.04
N ARG A 598 7.80 1.69 35.10
CA ARG A 598 7.92 0.24 35.27
C ARG A 598 6.70 -0.28 36.03
N VAL A 599 5.82 -0.98 35.33
CA VAL A 599 4.66 -1.67 35.91
C VAL A 599 4.91 -3.17 35.82
N ASP A 600 4.93 -3.85 36.96
CA ASP A 600 5.23 -5.28 37.06
C ASP A 600 6.55 -5.71 36.37
N GLY A 601 7.53 -4.81 36.37
CA GLY A 601 8.85 -5.03 35.74
C GLY A 601 8.93 -4.68 34.26
N GLU A 602 7.81 -4.34 33.60
CA GLU A 602 7.78 -3.96 32.18
C GLU A 602 7.59 -2.45 32.00
N LEU A 603 8.24 -1.89 30.97
CA LEU A 603 8.04 -0.49 30.61
C LEU A 603 6.65 -0.29 30.01
N THR A 604 5.92 0.65 30.57
CA THR A 604 4.53 0.93 30.27
C THR A 604 4.34 2.42 30.04
N ALA A 605 3.66 2.77 28.95
CA ALA A 605 3.21 4.12 28.66
C ALA A 605 1.90 4.37 29.40
N VAL A 606 1.89 5.30 30.35
CA VAL A 606 0.74 5.65 31.20
C VAL A 606 0.20 7.02 30.78
N LEU A 607 -1.05 7.02 30.30
CA LEU A 607 -1.77 8.22 29.90
C LEU A 607 -2.25 9.02 31.12
N PRO A 608 -2.54 10.32 30.96
CA PRO A 608 -3.07 11.16 32.03
C PRO A 608 -4.42 10.68 32.61
N ASP A 609 -5.20 9.96 31.83
CA ASP A 609 -6.49 9.38 32.26
C ASP A 609 -6.34 8.04 32.99
N GLY A 610 -5.10 7.58 33.21
CA GLY A 610 -4.76 6.35 33.90
C GLY A 610 -4.77 5.11 33.02
N ARG A 611 -5.16 5.19 31.74
CA ARG A 611 -5.00 4.07 30.81
C ARG A 611 -3.52 3.82 30.54
N SER A 612 -3.17 2.56 30.34
CA SER A 612 -1.79 2.12 30.12
C SER A 612 -1.66 1.23 28.89
N TRP A 613 -0.47 1.25 28.28
CA TRP A 613 -0.07 0.32 27.22
C TRP A 613 1.35 -0.16 27.46
N PRO A 614 1.68 -1.43 27.13
CA PRO A 614 3.07 -1.83 26.98
C PRO A 614 3.81 -0.81 26.11
N LEU A 615 4.99 -0.37 26.55
CA LEU A 615 5.74 0.63 25.78
C LEU A 615 6.03 0.11 24.36
N ILE A 616 6.27 -1.19 24.21
CA ILE A 616 6.52 -1.81 22.90
C ILE A 616 5.33 -1.66 21.93
N ASP A 617 4.08 -1.63 22.41
CA ASP A 617 2.90 -1.47 21.56
C ASP A 617 2.84 -0.07 20.92
N VAL A 618 3.41 0.95 21.56
CA VAL A 618 3.58 2.30 20.98
C VAL A 618 4.42 2.25 19.70
N PHE A 619 5.44 1.38 19.69
CA PHE A 619 6.35 1.20 18.55
C PHE A 619 5.86 0.16 17.53
N GLY A 620 4.76 -0.55 17.80
CA GLY A 620 4.32 -1.70 17.01
C GLY A 620 4.11 -1.41 15.51
N HIS A 621 3.50 -0.26 15.16
CA HIS A 621 3.34 0.12 13.75
C HIS A 621 4.70 0.37 13.06
N LEU A 622 5.60 1.06 13.76
CA LEU A 622 6.92 1.41 13.27
C LEU A 622 7.76 0.14 13.02
N LEU A 623 7.71 -0.81 13.96
CA LEU A 623 8.34 -2.12 13.83
C LEU A 623 7.70 -2.95 12.70
N GLY A 624 6.38 -2.88 12.52
CA GLY A 624 5.68 -3.52 11.41
C GLY A 624 6.18 -3.07 10.03
N VAL A 625 6.44 -1.77 9.85
CA VAL A 625 7.03 -1.24 8.61
C VAL A 625 8.42 -1.81 8.36
N LEU A 626 9.28 -1.86 9.39
CA LEU A 626 10.63 -2.45 9.29
C LEU A 626 10.61 -3.95 9.00
N LEU A 627 9.67 -4.68 9.60
CA LEU A 627 9.48 -6.11 9.36
C LEU A 627 9.14 -6.41 7.90
N LEU A 628 8.25 -5.62 7.29
CA LEU A 628 7.83 -5.82 5.90
C LEU A 628 9.02 -5.79 4.94
N ASP A 629 9.95 -4.85 5.13
CA ASP A 629 11.15 -4.76 4.31
C ASP A 629 12.15 -5.90 4.61
N SER A 630 12.14 -6.44 5.83
CA SER A 630 13.07 -7.46 6.32
C SER A 630 12.65 -8.91 6.02
N PHE A 631 11.38 -9.17 5.70
CA PHE A 631 10.86 -10.52 5.48
C PHE A 631 11.32 -11.12 4.13
N LYS A 632 12.59 -11.56 4.07
CA LYS A 632 13.21 -12.16 2.89
C LYS A 632 13.61 -13.61 3.17
N LEU A 633 13.01 -14.55 2.45
CA LEU A 633 13.31 -15.98 2.56
C LEU A 633 14.64 -16.37 1.91
N LEU A 634 15.14 -15.56 0.96
CA LEU A 634 16.29 -15.89 0.13
C LEU A 634 17.29 -14.76 0.10
N ALA A 635 18.57 -15.11 0.29
CA ALA A 635 19.67 -14.20 0.02
C ALA A 635 19.76 -13.93 -1.49
N PRO A 636 20.20 -12.72 -1.90
CA PRO A 636 20.46 -12.44 -3.30
C PRO A 636 21.53 -13.39 -3.87
N ALA A 637 21.16 -14.17 -4.88
CA ALA A 637 22.07 -15.00 -5.66
C ALA A 637 21.80 -14.84 -7.18
N PRO A 638 22.80 -15.09 -8.05
CA PRO A 638 22.63 -15.01 -9.51
C PRO A 638 21.44 -15.85 -10.02
N HIS A 639 21.19 -16.99 -9.38
CA HIS A 639 20.04 -17.85 -9.63
C HIS A 639 19.49 -18.35 -8.29
N THR A 640 18.16 -18.42 -8.16
CA THR A 640 17.50 -19.14 -7.06
C THR A 640 16.39 -20.04 -7.63
N PRO A 641 16.26 -21.29 -7.16
CA PRO A 641 15.21 -22.21 -7.61
C PRO A 641 13.82 -21.72 -7.24
N ARG A 642 12.79 -22.25 -7.91
CA ARG A 642 11.43 -22.23 -7.36
C ARG A 642 11.42 -23.10 -6.11
N ILE A 643 10.94 -22.59 -4.98
CA ILE A 643 10.85 -23.38 -3.74
C ILE A 643 9.37 -23.61 -3.42
N THR A 644 9.02 -24.88 -3.30
CA THR A 644 7.65 -25.32 -3.00
C THR A 644 7.65 -26.20 -1.76
N ILE A 645 6.79 -25.88 -0.79
CA ILE A 645 6.52 -26.71 0.38
C ILE A 645 5.13 -27.32 0.18
N ASP A 646 5.06 -28.64 0.03
CA ASP A 646 3.86 -29.35 -0.43
C ASP A 646 3.28 -28.73 -1.70
N ARG A 647 2.16 -27.99 -1.60
CA ARG A 647 1.55 -27.26 -2.74
C ARG A 647 1.81 -25.76 -2.75
N LEU A 648 2.46 -25.21 -1.72
CA LEU A 648 2.70 -23.77 -1.58
C LEU A 648 4.07 -23.39 -2.12
N VAL A 649 4.09 -22.66 -3.24
CA VAL A 649 5.29 -21.98 -3.72
C VAL A 649 5.58 -20.81 -2.81
N VAL A 650 6.66 -20.90 -2.03
CA VAL A 650 7.11 -19.84 -1.10
C VAL A 650 8.15 -18.91 -1.73
N ALA A 651 8.79 -19.34 -2.83
CA ALA A 651 9.64 -18.50 -3.64
C ALA A 651 9.58 -18.90 -5.11
N ARG A 652 9.44 -17.91 -6.00
CA ARG A 652 9.50 -18.10 -7.45
C ARG A 652 10.95 -18.22 -7.93
N ARG A 653 11.16 -18.99 -8.99
CA ARG A 653 12.46 -19.09 -9.68
C ARG A 653 12.90 -17.70 -10.15
N THR A 654 14.12 -17.32 -9.79
CA THR A 654 14.64 -15.97 -10.01
C THR A 654 16.05 -16.01 -10.59
N TRP A 655 16.35 -15.09 -11.50
CA TRP A 655 17.68 -14.81 -12.04
C TRP A 655 18.05 -13.35 -11.74
N ARG A 656 19.29 -13.09 -11.38
CA ARG A 656 19.80 -11.74 -11.06
C ARG A 656 21.01 -11.44 -11.94
N THR A 657 21.01 -10.27 -12.53
CA THR A 657 22.08 -9.76 -13.39
C THR A 657 22.07 -8.23 -13.32
N THR A 658 22.86 -7.57 -14.15
CA THR A 658 22.92 -6.11 -14.27
C THR A 658 22.53 -5.65 -15.67
N VAL A 659 22.21 -4.36 -15.81
CA VAL A 659 21.91 -3.75 -17.12
C VAL A 659 23.03 -4.03 -18.12
N GLY A 660 24.30 -3.88 -17.72
CA GLY A 660 25.45 -4.15 -18.58
C GLY A 660 25.57 -5.61 -19.01
N GLU A 661 25.42 -6.56 -18.08
CA GLU A 661 25.54 -8.00 -18.33
C GLU A 661 24.43 -8.56 -19.25
N THR A 662 23.30 -7.86 -19.36
CA THR A 662 22.26 -8.23 -20.34
C THR A 662 22.80 -8.22 -21.77
N GLY A 663 23.69 -7.27 -22.10
CA GLY A 663 24.18 -7.03 -23.45
C GLY A 663 23.13 -6.46 -24.42
N LEU A 664 22.01 -5.93 -23.91
CA LEU A 664 20.85 -5.52 -24.73
C LEU A 664 20.76 -4.02 -25.01
N THR A 665 21.59 -3.20 -24.35
CA THR A 665 21.52 -1.72 -24.39
C THR A 665 21.92 -1.17 -25.76
N GLU A 666 23.01 -1.67 -26.35
CA GLU A 666 23.59 -1.16 -27.60
C GLU A 666 22.92 -1.71 -28.87
N VAL A 667 21.97 -2.66 -28.74
CA VAL A 667 21.33 -3.31 -29.88
C VAL A 667 20.36 -2.34 -30.59
N LYS A 668 20.59 -2.13 -31.89
CA LYS A 668 19.82 -1.23 -32.77
C LYS A 668 18.97 -2.06 -33.74
N GLY A 669 17.81 -1.53 -34.15
CA GLY A 669 16.85 -2.25 -34.98
C GLY A 669 15.90 -3.14 -34.17
N GLU A 670 14.63 -3.26 -34.58
CA GLU A 670 13.66 -4.13 -33.89
C GLU A 670 14.01 -5.61 -34.09
N ARG A 671 14.46 -5.98 -35.30
CA ARG A 671 14.88 -7.32 -35.70
C ARG A 671 16.03 -7.83 -34.84
N GLU A 672 17.12 -7.07 -34.77
CA GLU A 672 18.32 -7.45 -34.03
C GLU A 672 18.04 -7.46 -32.52
N ARG A 673 17.19 -6.56 -32.01
CA ARG A 673 16.75 -6.58 -30.61
C ARG A 673 15.99 -7.85 -30.28
N PHE A 674 15.10 -8.29 -31.16
CA PHE A 674 14.35 -9.53 -30.96
C PHE A 674 15.30 -10.73 -30.90
N LEU A 675 16.21 -10.88 -31.88
CA LEU A 675 17.23 -11.94 -31.86
C LEU A 675 18.15 -11.86 -30.63
N ALA A 676 18.55 -10.66 -30.19
CA ALA A 676 19.38 -10.49 -29.01
C ALA A 676 18.65 -10.90 -27.72
N VAL A 677 17.36 -10.59 -27.60
CA VAL A 677 16.53 -11.03 -26.48
C VAL A 677 16.33 -12.56 -26.50
N ARG A 678 16.13 -13.18 -27.67
CA ARG A 678 16.09 -14.64 -27.81
C ARG A 678 17.40 -15.29 -27.39
N ARG A 679 18.55 -14.76 -27.83
CA ARG A 679 19.88 -15.22 -27.36
C ARG A 679 20.05 -15.07 -25.85
N TRP A 680 19.61 -13.96 -25.27
CA TRP A 680 19.66 -13.73 -23.83
C TRP A 680 18.79 -14.76 -23.06
N ARG A 681 17.58 -15.05 -23.56
CA ARG A 681 16.70 -16.11 -23.04
C ARG A 681 17.36 -17.48 -23.08
N GLN A 682 17.98 -17.87 -24.21
CA GLN A 682 18.67 -19.16 -24.35
C GLN A 682 19.89 -19.25 -23.42
N ARG A 683 20.72 -18.19 -23.39
CA ARG A 683 21.94 -18.10 -22.55
C ARG A 683 21.65 -18.29 -21.06
N LEU A 684 20.54 -17.75 -20.57
CA LEU A 684 20.16 -17.83 -19.15
C LEU A 684 19.15 -18.93 -18.83
N GLY A 685 18.66 -19.66 -19.85
CA GLY A 685 17.62 -20.67 -19.66
C GLY A 685 16.30 -20.12 -19.12
N LEU A 686 15.92 -18.89 -19.52
CA LEU A 686 14.69 -18.23 -19.05
C LEU A 686 13.44 -18.88 -19.67
N PRO A 687 12.29 -18.90 -18.96
CA PRO A 687 11.01 -19.25 -19.57
C PRO A 687 10.57 -18.18 -20.57
N GLU A 688 9.59 -18.51 -21.43
CA GLU A 688 9.07 -17.59 -22.44
C GLU A 688 8.41 -16.34 -21.85
N ARG A 689 7.80 -16.47 -20.67
CA ARG A 689 7.10 -15.38 -19.99
C ARG A 689 7.72 -15.15 -18.62
N ILE A 690 8.06 -13.90 -18.34
CA ILE A 690 8.79 -13.49 -17.13
C ILE A 690 8.25 -12.18 -16.56
N PHE A 691 8.56 -11.94 -15.29
CA PHE A 691 8.56 -10.60 -14.73
C PHE A 691 9.99 -10.08 -14.64
N VAL A 692 10.20 -8.80 -14.95
CA VAL A 692 11.51 -8.13 -14.81
C VAL A 692 11.38 -6.89 -13.94
N LYS A 693 12.24 -6.81 -12.91
CA LYS A 693 12.41 -5.65 -12.04
C LYS A 693 13.76 -5.02 -12.32
N ILE A 694 13.75 -3.84 -12.94
CA ILE A 694 14.92 -3.00 -13.15
C ILE A 694 15.06 -2.09 -11.93
N GLY A 695 16.29 -1.88 -11.43
CA GLY A 695 16.54 -1.11 -10.19
C GLY A 695 16.02 0.34 -10.22
N THR A 696 15.90 0.94 -11.41
CA THR A 696 15.34 2.29 -11.61
C THR A 696 13.81 2.33 -11.66
N GLU A 697 13.15 1.19 -11.77
CA GLU A 697 11.68 1.08 -11.85
C GLU A 697 11.10 0.80 -10.48
N THR A 698 9.86 1.23 -10.19
CA THR A 698 9.23 0.98 -8.87
C THR A 698 8.62 -0.42 -8.76
N LYS A 699 7.98 -0.94 -9.83
CA LYS A 699 7.34 -2.26 -9.84
C LYS A 699 7.93 -3.13 -10.96
N PRO A 700 7.95 -4.47 -10.82
CA PRO A 700 8.32 -5.38 -11.91
C PRO A 700 7.38 -5.21 -13.12
N CYS A 701 7.84 -5.45 -14.35
CA CYS A 701 7.01 -5.48 -15.56
C CYS A 701 6.91 -6.92 -16.12
N TYR A 702 5.78 -7.25 -16.73
CA TYR A 702 5.60 -8.49 -17.47
C TYR A 702 6.28 -8.41 -18.84
N LEU A 703 6.96 -9.47 -19.25
CA LEU A 703 7.49 -9.59 -20.61
C LEU A 703 7.15 -10.98 -21.16
N ASP A 704 6.65 -11.00 -22.38
CA ASP A 704 6.59 -12.19 -23.21
C ASP A 704 7.75 -12.15 -24.23
N LEU A 705 8.76 -12.99 -24.01
CA LEU A 705 9.97 -13.04 -24.82
C LEU A 705 9.73 -13.58 -26.23
N ARG A 706 8.50 -14.04 -26.54
CA ARG A 706 8.09 -14.44 -27.90
C ARG A 706 7.71 -13.24 -28.77
N GLY A 707 7.42 -12.08 -28.18
CA GLY A 707 6.90 -10.91 -28.92
C GLY A 707 7.97 -9.86 -29.28
N PRO A 708 8.11 -9.45 -30.57
CA PRO A 708 9.03 -8.38 -30.98
C PRO A 708 8.81 -7.03 -30.30
N LEU A 709 7.54 -6.69 -29.99
CA LEU A 709 7.21 -5.44 -29.31
C LEU A 709 7.66 -5.46 -27.84
N TYR A 710 7.55 -6.60 -27.15
CA TYR A 710 8.10 -6.79 -25.80
C TYR A 710 9.62 -6.65 -25.79
N ALA A 711 10.31 -7.33 -26.72
CA ALA A 711 11.77 -7.21 -26.85
C ALA A 711 12.22 -5.76 -27.09
N SER A 712 11.54 -5.05 -27.99
CA SER A 712 11.83 -3.64 -28.28
C SER A 712 11.57 -2.71 -27.10
N THR A 713 10.51 -2.98 -26.32
CA THR A 713 10.17 -2.24 -25.09
C THR A 713 11.22 -2.49 -24.02
N PHE A 714 11.58 -3.74 -23.78
CA PHE A 714 12.58 -4.12 -22.78
C PHE A 714 13.95 -3.50 -23.06
N CYS A 715 14.46 -3.58 -24.29
CA CYS A 715 15.71 -2.93 -24.67
C CYS A 715 15.66 -1.40 -24.51
N THR A 716 14.47 -0.78 -24.63
CA THR A 716 14.29 0.67 -24.40
C THR A 716 14.33 1.01 -22.91
N MET A 717 13.71 0.19 -22.06
CA MET A 717 13.77 0.34 -20.60
C MET A 717 15.22 0.18 -20.10
N LEU A 718 15.93 -0.87 -20.56
CA LEU A 718 17.34 -1.10 -20.21
C LEU A 718 18.25 0.07 -20.64
N ARG A 719 18.09 0.60 -21.85
CA ARG A 719 18.83 1.80 -22.28
C ARG A 719 18.55 3.02 -21.41
N THR A 720 17.33 3.16 -20.92
CA THR A 720 16.97 4.27 -20.03
C THR A 720 17.65 4.10 -18.68
N ALA A 721 17.62 2.88 -18.14
CA ALA A 721 18.29 2.53 -16.88
C ALA A 721 19.82 2.66 -16.96
N ALA A 722 20.43 2.32 -18.12
CA ALA A 722 21.87 2.44 -18.36
C ALA A 722 22.40 3.88 -18.19
N LYS A 723 21.54 4.90 -18.31
CA LYS A 723 21.91 6.30 -18.01
C LYS A 723 22.28 6.52 -16.54
N THR A 724 21.79 5.66 -15.64
CA THR A 724 22.16 5.67 -14.21
C THR A 724 23.44 4.87 -13.97
N GLY A 725 23.67 3.81 -14.76
CA GLY A 725 24.91 3.04 -14.76
C GLY A 725 24.71 1.59 -15.18
N ASP A 726 25.78 0.93 -15.61
CA ASP A 726 25.73 -0.46 -16.08
C ASP A 726 25.47 -1.46 -14.94
N GLN A 727 25.81 -1.09 -13.70
CA GLN A 727 25.61 -1.92 -12.50
C GLN A 727 24.19 -1.86 -11.93
N VAL A 728 23.26 -1.15 -12.59
CA VAL A 728 21.86 -1.15 -12.18
C VAL A 728 21.32 -2.59 -12.20
N SER A 729 20.73 -3.01 -11.09
CA SER A 729 20.23 -4.38 -10.92
C SER A 729 19.09 -4.71 -11.87
N VAL A 730 19.11 -5.91 -12.44
CA VAL A 730 18.01 -6.51 -13.20
C VAL A 730 17.67 -7.86 -12.56
N VAL A 731 16.47 -7.94 -11.97
CA VAL A 731 15.97 -9.18 -11.36
C VAL A 731 14.84 -9.72 -12.23
N VAL A 732 15.00 -10.96 -12.68
CA VAL A 732 14.03 -11.69 -13.50
C VAL A 732 13.38 -12.76 -12.63
N SER A 733 12.05 -12.81 -12.60
CA SER A 733 11.27 -13.91 -12.00
C SER A 733 10.51 -14.63 -13.10
N GLU A 734 10.29 -15.93 -12.93
CA GLU A 734 9.29 -16.64 -13.74
C GLU A 734 7.88 -16.02 -13.57
N LEU A 735 7.02 -16.24 -14.59
CA LEU A 735 5.59 -15.96 -14.50
C LEU A 735 4.89 -17.13 -13.81
N LEU A 736 4.29 -16.87 -12.64
CA LEU A 736 3.46 -17.84 -11.92
C LEU A 736 2.47 -17.08 -11.01
N PRO A 737 1.14 -17.24 -11.17
CA PRO A 737 0.42 -17.99 -12.20
C PRO A 737 0.63 -17.44 -13.62
N GLY A 738 0.50 -18.32 -14.62
CA GLY A 738 0.31 -17.92 -16.02
C GLY A 738 -1.16 -17.67 -16.37
N PRO A 739 -1.48 -17.07 -17.54
CA PRO A 739 -2.84 -16.91 -18.05
C PRO A 739 -3.67 -18.21 -18.08
N GLU A 740 -3.03 -19.36 -18.30
CA GLU A 740 -3.67 -20.67 -18.28
C GLU A 740 -4.05 -21.17 -16.88
N ASP A 741 -3.52 -20.54 -15.83
CA ASP A 741 -3.70 -20.92 -14.43
C ASP A 741 -4.56 -19.92 -13.65
N THR A 742 -5.33 -19.08 -14.34
CA THR A 742 -6.28 -18.16 -13.72
C THR A 742 -7.69 -18.74 -13.65
N TRP A 743 -8.30 -18.70 -12.47
CA TRP A 743 -9.54 -19.42 -12.14
C TRP A 743 -10.75 -18.52 -11.88
N LEU A 744 -10.54 -17.22 -11.60
CA LEU A 744 -11.62 -16.28 -11.25
C LEU A 744 -12.33 -15.80 -12.52
N PRO A 745 -13.59 -16.21 -12.79
CA PRO A 745 -14.28 -15.85 -14.02
C PRO A 745 -15.02 -14.51 -13.92
N ASP A 746 -15.39 -13.93 -15.06
CA ASP A 746 -16.52 -13.00 -15.20
C ASP A 746 -17.76 -13.72 -15.78
N ALA A 747 -18.84 -12.97 -16.03
CA ALA A 747 -20.05 -13.49 -16.66
C ALA A 747 -19.83 -14.05 -18.08
N ALA A 748 -18.76 -13.64 -18.78
CA ALA A 748 -18.41 -14.11 -20.11
C ALA A 748 -17.46 -15.33 -20.08
N GLY A 749 -17.09 -15.82 -18.89
CA GLY A 749 -16.17 -16.94 -18.70
C GLY A 749 -14.69 -16.57 -18.91
N GLN A 750 -14.36 -15.29 -19.06
CA GLN A 750 -12.96 -14.84 -19.08
C GLN A 750 -12.38 -14.89 -17.68
N THR A 751 -11.12 -15.30 -17.54
CA THR A 751 -10.47 -15.44 -16.24
C THR A 751 -9.44 -14.34 -15.97
N TYR A 752 -9.26 -14.01 -14.69
CA TYR A 752 -8.50 -12.86 -14.25
C TYR A 752 -7.39 -13.26 -13.28
N VAL A 753 -6.25 -12.56 -13.38
CA VAL A 753 -5.24 -12.60 -12.32
C VAL A 753 -5.91 -12.13 -11.03
N SER A 754 -5.77 -12.92 -9.97
CA SER A 754 -6.39 -12.67 -8.68
C SER A 754 -5.50 -13.12 -7.54
N GLU A 755 -5.72 -12.49 -6.39
CA GLU A 755 -4.96 -12.71 -5.16
C GLU A 755 -5.91 -12.63 -3.97
N LEU A 756 -5.75 -13.57 -3.04
CA LEU A 756 -6.49 -13.64 -1.80
C LEU A 756 -5.61 -13.10 -0.68
N ARG A 757 -6.08 -12.07 0.00
CA ARG A 757 -5.44 -11.55 1.20
C ARG A 757 -6.16 -12.09 2.42
N LEU A 758 -5.45 -12.92 3.19
CA LEU A 758 -5.96 -13.56 4.40
C LEU A 758 -5.58 -12.76 5.64
N GLN A 759 -6.29 -12.98 6.73
CA GLN A 759 -5.87 -12.52 8.06
C GLN A 759 -5.75 -13.73 8.99
N ILE A 760 -4.52 -14.00 9.43
CA ILE A 760 -4.16 -15.13 10.26
C ILE A 760 -3.83 -14.63 11.67
N THR A 761 -4.36 -15.31 12.67
CA THR A 761 -4.14 -15.04 14.09
C THR A 761 -3.28 -16.13 14.72
N ASP A 762 -2.23 -15.69 15.37
CA ASP A 762 -1.36 -16.52 16.20
C ASP A 762 -2.13 -17.08 17.42
N PRO A 763 -2.04 -18.39 17.74
CA PRO A 763 -2.64 -18.91 18.96
C PRO A 763 -2.09 -18.24 20.22
N ALA A 764 -0.80 -17.91 20.24
CA ALA A 764 -0.14 -17.29 21.38
C ALA A 764 -0.47 -15.79 21.41
N PRO A 765 -1.06 -15.27 22.50
CA PRO A 765 -1.11 -13.83 22.71
C PRO A 765 0.31 -13.32 23.04
N HIS A 766 0.55 -12.02 22.83
CA HIS A 766 1.80 -11.38 23.27
C HIS A 766 1.96 -11.45 24.80
N ARG A 767 0.84 -11.29 25.53
CA ARG A 767 0.74 -11.36 26.99
C ARG A 767 -0.26 -12.43 27.40
N THR A 768 0.01 -13.15 28.48
CA THR A 768 -0.92 -14.17 28.98
C THR A 768 -2.12 -13.50 29.68
N SER A 769 -3.31 -14.04 29.46
CA SER A 769 -4.53 -13.57 30.13
C SER A 769 -4.36 -13.63 31.65
N GLY A 770 -4.19 -12.48 32.30
CA GLY A 770 -3.89 -12.35 33.72
C GLY A 770 -2.94 -11.20 34.08
N GLU A 771 -2.20 -10.67 33.12
CA GLU A 771 -1.42 -9.43 33.28
C GLU A 771 -2.37 -8.22 33.14
N PRO A 772 -2.39 -7.28 34.09
CA PRO A 772 -3.28 -6.12 34.04
C PRO A 772 -3.02 -5.26 32.79
N THR A 773 -4.11 -4.80 32.17
CA THR A 773 -4.15 -3.80 31.09
C THR A 773 -3.82 -2.41 31.61
#